data_AF-A0A7L2ER66-F1
#
_entry.id   AF-A0A7L2ER66-F1
#
_cell.length_a   1.000
_cell.length_b   1.000
_cell.length_c   1.000
_cell.angle_alpha   90.00
_cell.angle_beta   90.00
_cell.angle_gamma   90.00
#
_symmetry.space_group_name_H-M   'P 1'
#
loop_
_entity.id
_entity.type
_entity.pdbx_description
1 polymer ?
#
loop_
_entity_poly.entity_id
_entity_poly.type
_entity_poly.pdbx_seq_one_letter_code
_entity_poly.pdbx_strand_id
1 'polypeptide(L)'
;EKCMNVGSRTLPNQAENFPTDISLKLTMVKRKSGCPDPRLQRQLRGQLRLLENDSKEVMTVFSELSARLLSIHSDQDLIVVTFKTFEEIWKFLTYHSLGFINHCMENLFLDQSFWLYSQEEEDTGIEVCINEELLNLMYRSLLVQEGSFFVLYSDNTIQKMTVTDNETTYFETGAFTADVTGGSVDSDMPMKSNASLEPLEPFHQWFLKGYSNPIDFSYQNESKSIRKVAMGSCQAVMNYESIVSEEMNFQEGDKIEILGYFIECMEWFLGRHVFTGQIGFVKTGHVKLDLSRNKAQDLDFLEAEELSFFSKEKNWEEIVHLLKQTSITDVCSVYRIDELEEPEFQKAHECEIPHSPSSPGSTSKNGKIEELLKNFKNLEATQAEEPAAEVKESAGSSKTEIFPLPEGPCFHICQEDIQASDIFEPLLLFLNRKEYESNFKSLYDFSYSFANSMFYGFSEEEELVSFLRLAREAAKKAGLSWALARLCFLLGRLSVKKLKFSQARVYFEEALRAVAGEFSDLYFVIALYTNLTVIYLTQKNKEKCIHIFDKAASLLMGIPNYICSADLESDILKYALKRTVLSQSKRAEARACFLLAKHYSAHKQHHEALPFLERFQLLLNDLGLQNSLSNNCYFKLAESYHEKCLPHIVLSCIKVTSPQSSSTLMDSLKRIDLVIKNAPKLSGLRKLRQIFPSQVAPYLIQALSSVFTNEEEGLCSTIYLSLAKLYSHHKQYEKAIAYMMKALDSASAKPEETINYLVSLAWLYILYKQYDVALAILKAVLGSAWSSPQQLGVAYNMLALALKRTNSTKEAAESYYKALCLSEETEMTHNQAIALANFGALCLHAAASKLAEHYFIRAVKLFCKLPVMDCGQDFIQVLLQLGCYYAGGTEREKGRFYYEWAFLVAMETSHLESQLKAIKLLCQ
;
A
#
# COMPACT_ATOMS: atom_id res chain seq x y z
N GLU A 1 28.73 -21.54 3.29
CA GLU A 1 30.06 -22.11 2.95
C GLU A 1 29.93 -23.27 1.96
N LYS A 2 30.88 -23.32 1.02
CA LYS A 2 31.23 -24.38 0.04
C LYS A 2 30.21 -24.71 -1.06
N CYS A 3 30.41 -24.08 -2.23
CA CYS A 3 30.15 -24.71 -3.53
C CYS A 3 31.45 -24.74 -4.34
N MET A 4 31.79 -25.90 -4.89
CA MET A 4 33.09 -26.23 -5.46
C MET A 4 33.33 -25.64 -6.85
N ASN A 5 34.56 -25.15 -7.05
CA ASN A 5 35.15 -24.79 -8.34
C ASN A 5 35.43 -26.03 -9.20
N VAL A 6 35.03 -26.00 -10.46
CA VAL A 6 35.64 -26.79 -11.54
C VAL A 6 35.94 -25.81 -12.68
N GLY A 7 37.22 -25.51 -12.86
CA GLY A 7 37.71 -24.60 -13.89
C GLY A 7 37.95 -25.29 -15.23
N SER A 8 37.65 -24.59 -16.32
CA SER A 8 38.29 -24.80 -17.62
C SER A 8 39.14 -23.57 -17.94
N ARG A 9 40.42 -23.82 -18.23
CA ARG A 9 41.45 -22.82 -18.54
C ARG A 9 41.24 -22.24 -19.94
N THR A 10 41.08 -20.93 -20.00
CA THR A 10 41.49 -20.09 -21.14
C THR A 10 41.97 -18.76 -20.58
N LEU A 11 43.20 -18.36 -20.93
CA LEU A 11 43.82 -17.11 -20.47
C LEU A 11 43.02 -15.89 -20.96
N PRO A 12 42.75 -14.86 -20.12
CA PRO A 12 42.12 -13.63 -20.55
C PRO A 12 43.16 -12.65 -21.09
N ASN A 13 42.90 -12.10 -22.29
CA ASN A 13 43.56 -10.90 -22.78
C ASN A 13 43.02 -9.68 -22.02
N GLN A 14 43.92 -8.78 -21.64
CA GLN A 14 43.69 -7.57 -20.85
C GLN A 14 42.86 -6.53 -21.63
N ALA A 15 41.55 -6.59 -21.41
CA ALA A 15 40.64 -5.45 -21.33
C ALA A 15 39.57 -5.90 -20.32
N GLU A 16 39.65 -5.43 -19.08
CA GLU A 16 38.77 -5.91 -18.01
C GLU A 16 37.31 -5.54 -18.32
N ASN A 17 36.52 -6.53 -18.73
CA ASN A 17 35.13 -6.39 -19.13
C ASN A 17 34.25 -6.12 -17.90
N PHE A 18 33.79 -4.88 -17.72
CA PHE A 18 32.70 -4.60 -16.79
C PHE A 18 31.48 -5.47 -17.14
N PRO A 19 30.78 -6.06 -16.14
CA PRO A 19 29.61 -6.87 -16.41
C PRO A 19 28.52 -6.02 -17.08
N THR A 20 27.92 -6.56 -18.16
CA THR A 20 26.83 -5.92 -18.92
C THR A 20 25.45 -6.43 -18.51
N ASP A 21 25.41 -7.50 -17.74
CA ASP A 21 24.22 -8.23 -17.33
C ASP A 21 24.39 -8.81 -15.90
N ILE A 22 23.26 -9.00 -15.23
CA ILE A 22 23.16 -9.54 -13.86
C ILE A 22 22.24 -10.74 -13.87
N SER A 23 22.73 -11.85 -13.33
CA SER A 23 21.94 -13.07 -13.13
C SER A 23 21.22 -13.03 -11.77
N LEU A 24 19.90 -13.20 -11.81
CA LEU A 24 19.02 -13.35 -10.67
C LEU A 24 18.68 -14.82 -10.52
N LYS A 25 19.13 -15.43 -9.42
CA LYS A 25 18.86 -16.85 -9.14
C LYS A 25 17.62 -17.00 -8.28
N LEU A 26 16.66 -17.77 -8.78
CA LEU A 26 15.39 -18.01 -8.11
C LEU A 26 15.44 -19.31 -7.30
N THR A 27 15.16 -19.21 -6.00
CA THR A 27 15.22 -20.34 -5.09
C THR A 27 13.92 -20.45 -4.29
N MET A 28 13.25 -21.60 -4.36
CA MET A 28 12.11 -21.92 -3.50
C MET A 28 12.63 -22.30 -2.12
N VAL A 29 12.26 -21.53 -1.10
CA VAL A 29 12.74 -21.69 0.27
C VAL A 29 11.61 -21.83 1.28
N LYS A 30 11.89 -22.57 2.35
CA LYS A 30 11.05 -22.62 3.55
C LYS A 30 11.47 -21.52 4.55
N ARG A 31 10.89 -20.33 4.50
CA ARG A 31 11.06 -19.14 5.37
C ARG A 31 11.39 -19.42 6.84
N LYS A 32 10.72 -20.36 7.54
CA LYS A 32 11.08 -20.68 8.95
C LYS A 32 12.40 -21.45 9.11
N SER A 33 12.76 -22.29 8.14
CA SER A 33 13.99 -23.11 8.19
C SER A 33 15.11 -22.59 7.28
N GLY A 34 14.84 -21.63 6.40
CA GLY A 34 15.74 -21.17 5.34
C GLY A 34 16.12 -22.25 4.32
N CYS A 35 15.53 -23.44 4.40
CA CYS A 35 15.97 -24.60 3.60
C CYS A 35 15.28 -24.62 2.23
N PRO A 36 16.00 -24.94 1.14
CA PRO A 36 15.41 -25.05 -0.18
C PRO A 36 14.47 -26.25 -0.29
N ASP A 37 13.38 -26.13 -1.04
CA ASP A 37 12.44 -27.23 -1.30
C ASP A 37 12.60 -27.76 -2.75
N PRO A 38 13.17 -28.96 -2.96
CA PRO A 38 13.42 -29.50 -4.30
C PRO A 38 12.16 -29.86 -5.10
N ARG A 39 11.00 -30.03 -4.45
CA ARG A 39 9.73 -30.33 -5.14
C ARG A 39 9.14 -29.04 -5.68
N LEU A 40 9.05 -28.02 -4.83
CA LEU A 40 8.56 -26.70 -5.24
C LEU A 40 9.50 -26.04 -6.27
N GLN A 41 10.81 -26.22 -6.14
CA GLN A 41 11.77 -25.74 -7.14
C GLN A 41 11.50 -26.33 -8.53
N ARG A 42 11.10 -27.61 -8.61
CA ARG A 42 10.74 -28.23 -9.90
C ARG A 42 9.48 -27.64 -10.50
N GLN A 43 8.50 -27.27 -9.67
CA GLN A 43 7.29 -26.58 -10.13
C GLN A 43 7.62 -25.18 -10.64
N LEU A 44 8.42 -24.41 -9.89
CA LEU A 44 8.92 -23.10 -10.31
C LEU A 44 9.66 -23.17 -11.65
N ARG A 45 10.53 -24.17 -11.82
CA ARG A 45 11.22 -24.42 -13.08
C ARG A 45 10.27 -24.71 -14.24
N GLY A 46 9.20 -25.46 -13.98
CA GLY A 46 8.13 -25.69 -14.94
C GLY A 46 7.47 -24.40 -15.40
N GLN A 47 7.17 -23.48 -14.48
CA GLN A 47 6.61 -22.16 -14.79
C GLN A 47 7.58 -21.28 -15.57
N LEU A 48 8.86 -21.28 -15.20
CA LEU A 48 9.90 -20.55 -15.95
C LEU A 48 9.99 -21.01 -17.41
N ARG A 49 9.87 -22.31 -17.68
CA ARG A 49 9.86 -22.86 -19.05
C ARG A 49 8.67 -22.36 -19.88
N LEU A 50 7.51 -22.14 -19.26
CA LEU A 50 6.33 -21.61 -19.96
C LEU A 50 6.56 -20.15 -20.37
N LEU A 51 7.11 -19.35 -19.46
CA LEU A 51 7.34 -17.91 -19.66
C LEU A 51 8.62 -17.60 -20.45
N GLU A 52 9.50 -18.58 -20.67
CA GLU A 52 10.70 -18.45 -21.51
C GLU A 52 10.34 -18.09 -22.97
N ASN A 53 9.19 -18.57 -23.47
CA ASN A 53 8.72 -18.30 -24.83
C ASN A 53 7.74 -17.12 -24.94
N ASP A 54 6.97 -16.80 -23.89
CA ASP A 54 6.07 -15.65 -23.81
C ASP A 54 6.39 -14.79 -22.58
N SER A 55 7.46 -14.01 -22.69
CA SER A 55 8.05 -13.27 -21.57
C SER A 55 7.39 -11.92 -21.29
N LYS A 56 6.24 -11.60 -21.90
CA LYS A 56 5.60 -10.27 -21.77
C LYS A 56 5.28 -9.92 -20.32
N GLU A 57 4.74 -10.87 -19.56
CA GLU A 57 4.43 -10.67 -18.14
C GLU A 57 5.70 -10.52 -17.29
N VAL A 58 6.78 -11.24 -17.65
CA VAL A 58 8.07 -11.11 -16.97
C VAL A 58 8.68 -9.72 -17.25
N MET A 59 8.60 -9.26 -18.50
CA MET A 59 9.04 -7.93 -18.92
C MET A 59 8.31 -6.81 -18.17
N THR A 60 6.99 -6.93 -17.96
CA THR A 60 6.22 -5.91 -17.21
C THR A 60 6.65 -5.84 -15.76
N VAL A 61 6.86 -6.98 -15.09
CA VAL A 61 7.37 -7.03 -13.71
C VAL A 61 8.73 -6.36 -13.60
N PHE A 62 9.68 -6.72 -14.45
CA PHE A 62 11.02 -6.11 -14.39
C PHE A 62 11.00 -4.63 -14.77
N SER A 63 10.10 -4.20 -15.67
CA SER A 63 9.90 -2.78 -15.95
C SER A 63 9.42 -2.02 -14.71
N GLU A 64 8.51 -2.58 -13.90
CA GLU A 64 8.12 -1.97 -12.61
C GLU A 64 9.32 -1.92 -11.66
N LEU A 65 10.11 -3.00 -11.59
CA LEU A 65 11.32 -3.10 -10.77
C LEU A 65 12.49 -2.25 -11.27
N SER A 66 12.32 -1.45 -12.33
CA SER A 66 13.38 -0.63 -12.93
C SER A 66 14.58 -1.44 -13.46
N ALA A 67 14.31 -2.63 -14.02
CA ALA A 67 15.29 -3.49 -14.68
C ALA A 67 14.80 -3.91 -16.07
N ARG A 68 15.71 -4.37 -16.93
CA ARG A 68 15.36 -4.86 -18.27
C ARG A 68 15.72 -6.32 -18.40
N LEU A 69 14.72 -7.14 -18.70
CA LEU A 69 14.93 -8.57 -18.94
C LEU A 69 15.69 -8.78 -20.26
N LEU A 70 16.75 -9.59 -20.20
CA LEU A 70 17.53 -10.03 -21.37
C LEU A 70 17.16 -11.46 -21.78
N SER A 71 17.17 -12.38 -20.83
CA SER A 71 16.87 -13.80 -21.06
C SER A 71 16.36 -14.49 -19.80
N ILE A 72 15.67 -15.60 -20.00
CA ILE A 72 15.26 -16.53 -18.95
C ILE A 72 15.98 -17.85 -19.24
N HIS A 73 16.66 -18.41 -18.25
CA HIS A 73 17.34 -19.70 -18.35
C HIS A 73 16.71 -20.66 -17.34
N SER A 74 15.61 -21.27 -17.75
CA SER A 74 14.78 -22.12 -16.88
C SER A 74 15.57 -23.30 -16.30
N ASP A 75 16.43 -23.96 -17.07
CA ASP A 75 17.23 -25.10 -16.61
C ASP A 75 18.24 -24.77 -15.50
N GLN A 76 18.61 -23.49 -15.38
CA GLN A 76 19.53 -22.99 -14.35
C GLN A 76 18.81 -22.24 -13.23
N ASP A 77 17.48 -22.11 -13.31
CA ASP A 77 16.66 -21.30 -12.41
C ASP A 77 17.08 -19.81 -12.39
N LEU A 78 17.55 -19.28 -13.54
CA LEU A 78 18.09 -17.93 -13.67
C LEU A 78 17.21 -17.03 -14.53
N ILE A 79 17.15 -15.76 -14.15
CA ILE A 79 16.70 -14.65 -14.99
C ILE A 79 17.85 -13.68 -15.14
N VAL A 80 18.15 -13.29 -16.38
CA VAL A 80 19.23 -12.34 -16.66
C VAL A 80 18.64 -10.98 -16.98
N VAL A 81 19.09 -9.96 -16.27
CA VAL A 81 18.64 -8.57 -16.43
C VAL A 81 19.81 -7.65 -16.72
N THR A 82 19.52 -6.46 -17.25
CA THR A 82 20.49 -5.40 -17.47
C THR A 82 19.90 -4.04 -17.09
N PHE A 83 20.79 -3.05 -16.99
CA PHE A 83 20.49 -1.67 -16.62
C PHE A 83 21.22 -0.73 -17.58
N LYS A 84 20.56 0.37 -17.97
CA LYS A 84 21.13 1.40 -18.84
C LYS A 84 21.67 2.60 -18.05
N THR A 85 21.11 2.88 -16.88
CA THR A 85 21.49 4.03 -16.06
C THR A 85 21.73 3.61 -14.61
N PHE A 86 22.54 4.37 -13.89
CA PHE A 86 22.73 4.11 -12.46
C PHE A 86 21.44 4.35 -11.65
N GLU A 87 20.51 5.17 -12.16
CA GLU A 87 19.20 5.37 -11.54
C GLU A 87 18.32 4.12 -11.60
N GLU A 88 18.38 3.36 -12.70
CA GLU A 88 17.72 2.06 -12.81
C GLU A 88 18.29 1.09 -11.75
N ILE A 89 19.62 1.04 -11.60
CA ILE A 89 20.29 0.25 -10.54
C ILE A 89 19.87 0.71 -9.15
N TRP A 90 19.85 2.02 -8.88
CA TRP A 90 19.45 2.57 -7.59
C TRP A 90 18.04 2.13 -7.19
N LYS A 91 17.06 2.27 -8.09
CA LYS A 91 15.68 1.86 -7.83
C LYS A 91 15.59 0.35 -7.62
N PHE A 92 16.24 -0.43 -8.47
CA PHE A 92 16.24 -1.88 -8.34
C PHE A 92 16.85 -2.35 -7.02
N LEU A 93 17.99 -1.77 -6.60
CA LEU A 93 18.61 -2.02 -5.28
C LEU A 93 17.72 -1.60 -4.12
N THR A 94 16.99 -0.49 -4.27
CA THR A 94 16.02 -0.03 -3.28
C THR A 94 14.90 -1.06 -3.12
N TYR A 95 14.34 -1.57 -4.22
CA TYR A 95 13.31 -2.60 -4.19
C TYR A 95 13.82 -3.95 -3.69
N HIS A 96 15.08 -4.31 -3.98
CA HIS A 96 15.74 -5.48 -3.41
C HIS A 96 15.85 -5.36 -1.89
N SER A 97 16.38 -4.23 -1.41
CA SER A 97 16.62 -3.97 0.01
C SER A 97 15.33 -3.83 0.82
N LEU A 98 14.25 -3.36 0.19
CA LEU A 98 12.91 -3.31 0.78
C LEU A 98 12.19 -4.67 0.75
N GLY A 99 12.75 -5.69 0.09
CA GLY A 99 12.19 -7.05 0.00
C GLY A 99 11.13 -7.24 -1.09
N PHE A 100 10.96 -6.29 -2.01
CA PHE A 100 9.87 -6.32 -2.99
C PHE A 100 10.10 -7.33 -4.10
N ILE A 101 11.35 -7.54 -4.53
CA ILE A 101 11.67 -8.41 -5.66
C ILE A 101 11.15 -9.83 -5.42
N ASN A 102 11.37 -10.37 -4.21
CA ASN A 102 10.91 -11.69 -3.81
C ASN A 102 9.39 -11.83 -3.99
N HIS A 103 8.62 -10.88 -3.47
CA HIS A 103 7.16 -10.92 -3.55
C HIS A 103 6.61 -10.62 -4.95
N CYS A 104 7.30 -9.81 -5.76
CA CYS A 104 6.98 -9.65 -7.17
C CYS A 104 7.11 -10.99 -7.91
N MET A 105 8.19 -11.74 -7.66
CA MET A 105 8.37 -13.08 -8.25
C MET A 105 7.31 -14.07 -7.76
N GLU A 106 6.93 -14.00 -6.49
CA GLU A 106 5.84 -14.83 -5.94
C GLU A 106 4.51 -14.55 -6.63
N ASN A 107 4.17 -13.28 -6.89
CA ASN A 107 2.95 -12.92 -7.62
C ASN A 107 2.99 -13.33 -9.11
N LEU A 108 4.18 -13.40 -9.71
CA LEU A 108 4.38 -13.76 -11.11
C LEU A 108 4.34 -15.28 -11.33
N PHE A 109 5.03 -16.05 -10.48
CA PHE A 109 5.26 -17.48 -10.72
C PHE A 109 4.39 -18.42 -9.90
N LEU A 110 3.82 -17.97 -8.78
CA LEU A 110 3.02 -18.84 -7.91
C LEU A 110 1.54 -18.74 -8.27
N ASP A 111 0.89 -19.90 -8.33
CA ASP A 111 -0.50 -20.00 -8.74
C ASP A 111 -1.48 -19.57 -7.63
N GLN A 112 -2.78 -19.57 -7.96
CA GLN A 112 -3.84 -19.23 -7.02
C GLN A 112 -3.87 -20.17 -5.80
N SER A 113 -3.42 -21.42 -5.96
CA SER A 113 -3.43 -22.43 -4.92
C SER A 113 -2.44 -22.09 -3.80
N PHE A 114 -1.26 -21.56 -4.15
CA PHE A 114 -0.25 -21.10 -3.19
C PHE A 114 -0.85 -20.11 -2.16
N TRP A 115 -1.62 -19.13 -2.63
CA TRP A 115 -2.23 -18.12 -1.76
C TRP A 115 -3.28 -18.70 -0.80
N LEU A 116 -3.91 -19.81 -1.16
CA LEU A 116 -4.96 -20.50 -0.40
C LEU A 116 -4.42 -21.62 0.53
N TYR A 117 -3.25 -22.18 0.23
CA TYR A 117 -2.61 -23.20 1.07
C TYR A 117 -1.75 -22.61 2.20
N SER A 118 -1.44 -21.31 2.12
CA SER A 118 -0.50 -20.59 2.98
C SER A 118 -0.73 -20.64 4.50
N GLN A 119 -1.81 -21.25 5.02
CA GLN A 119 -2.07 -21.32 6.46
C GLN A 119 -1.41 -22.54 7.15
N GLU A 120 -1.15 -23.64 6.44
CA GLU A 120 -0.44 -24.82 6.97
C GLU A 120 1.01 -24.88 6.46
N GLU A 121 1.29 -24.24 5.33
CA GLU A 121 2.61 -24.13 4.68
C GLU A 121 3.05 -22.65 4.54
N GLU A 122 2.77 -21.85 5.58
CA GLU A 122 3.18 -20.44 5.73
C GLU A 122 4.71 -20.23 5.63
N ASP A 123 5.44 -21.33 5.47
CA ASP A 123 6.87 -21.36 5.37
C ASP A 123 7.36 -21.24 3.93
N THR A 124 6.60 -21.38 2.84
CA THR A 124 7.23 -21.42 1.50
C THR A 124 7.18 -20.09 0.74
N GLY A 125 8.27 -19.73 0.04
CA GLY A 125 8.36 -18.52 -0.78
C GLY A 125 9.51 -18.55 -1.78
N ILE A 126 9.59 -17.52 -2.62
CA ILE A 126 10.70 -17.34 -3.58
C ILE A 126 11.72 -16.38 -2.99
N GLU A 127 12.96 -16.81 -2.92
CA GLU A 127 14.12 -15.98 -2.61
C GLU A 127 14.91 -15.73 -3.90
N VAL A 128 15.15 -14.45 -4.20
CA VAL A 128 15.93 -14.02 -5.36
C VAL A 128 17.33 -13.66 -4.90
N CYS A 129 18.32 -14.47 -5.27
CA CYS A 129 19.72 -14.20 -4.96
C CYS A 129 20.36 -13.40 -6.10
N ILE A 130 21.05 -12.32 -5.72
CA ILE A 130 21.72 -11.40 -6.65
C ILE A 130 23.21 -11.39 -6.32
N ASN A 131 24.06 -11.40 -7.34
CA ASN A 131 25.49 -11.18 -7.13
C ASN A 131 25.74 -9.68 -6.91
N GLU A 132 25.79 -9.27 -5.64
CA GLU A 132 26.00 -7.86 -5.24
C GLU A 132 27.34 -7.29 -5.73
N GLU A 133 28.39 -8.12 -5.80
CA GLU A 133 29.71 -7.69 -6.28
C GLU A 133 29.66 -7.29 -7.76
N LEU A 134 29.04 -8.14 -8.61
CA LEU A 134 28.85 -7.84 -10.04
C LEU A 134 27.94 -6.62 -10.24
N LEU A 135 26.90 -6.47 -9.43
CA LEU A 135 26.00 -5.33 -9.50
C LEU A 135 26.72 -4.03 -9.09
N ASN A 136 27.59 -4.06 -8.09
CA ASN A 136 28.43 -2.93 -7.69
C ASN A 136 29.46 -2.57 -8.77
N LEU A 137 30.07 -3.56 -9.43
CA LEU A 137 30.96 -3.33 -10.57
C LEU A 137 30.23 -2.68 -11.75
N MET A 138 29.01 -3.12 -12.07
CA MET A 138 28.17 -2.49 -13.09
C MET A 138 27.75 -1.07 -12.70
N TYR A 139 27.42 -0.85 -11.42
CA TYR A 139 27.12 0.48 -10.91
C TYR A 139 28.31 1.44 -11.10
N ARG A 140 29.52 1.00 -10.72
CA ARG A 140 30.76 1.76 -10.91
C ARG A 140 31.00 2.06 -12.38
N SER A 141 30.81 1.09 -13.28
CA SER A 141 31.03 1.29 -14.72
C SER A 141 30.08 2.34 -15.29
N LEU A 142 28.79 2.31 -14.91
CA LEU A 142 27.80 3.31 -15.33
C LEU A 142 28.12 4.71 -14.78
N LEU A 143 28.62 4.82 -13.55
CA LEU A 143 29.06 6.12 -13.00
C LEU A 143 30.25 6.71 -13.77
N VAL A 144 31.22 5.88 -14.13
CA VAL A 144 32.38 6.30 -14.93
C VAL A 144 31.94 6.75 -16.32
N GLN A 145 30.99 6.03 -16.95
CA GLN A 145 30.41 6.42 -18.25
C GLN A 145 29.71 7.78 -18.20
N GLU A 146 29.11 8.17 -17.08
CA GLU A 146 28.51 9.50 -16.89
C GLU A 146 29.52 10.63 -16.69
N GLY A 147 30.80 10.32 -16.42
CA GLY A 147 31.90 11.30 -16.40
C GLY A 147 32.04 12.15 -15.14
N SER A 148 31.04 12.20 -14.26
CA SER A 148 31.16 12.85 -12.94
C SER A 148 30.36 12.11 -11.87
N PHE A 149 30.91 11.95 -10.67
CA PHE A 149 30.25 11.27 -9.54
C PHE A 149 30.86 11.69 -8.19
N PHE A 150 30.28 11.25 -7.09
CA PHE A 150 30.73 11.58 -5.73
C PHE A 150 31.36 10.34 -5.09
N VAL A 151 32.46 10.56 -4.36
CA VAL A 151 33.26 9.50 -3.75
C VAL A 151 33.46 9.80 -2.28
N LEU A 152 33.46 8.76 -1.45
CA LEU A 152 33.82 8.83 -0.04
C LEU A 152 35.31 8.53 0.13
N TYR A 153 36.04 9.47 0.73
CA TYR A 153 37.44 9.32 1.08
C TYR A 153 37.61 8.69 2.46
N SER A 154 38.81 8.15 2.73
CA SER A 154 39.18 7.51 4.00
C SER A 154 39.12 8.44 5.22
N ASP A 155 39.14 9.76 5.00
CA ASP A 155 38.94 10.80 6.01
C ASP A 155 37.45 11.12 6.27
N ASN A 156 36.53 10.31 5.74
CA ASN A 156 35.08 10.53 5.74
C ASN A 156 34.64 11.84 5.05
N THR A 157 35.45 12.38 4.15
CA THR A 157 35.05 13.50 3.29
C THR A 157 34.40 12.99 2.00
N ILE A 158 33.36 13.69 1.56
CA ILE A 158 32.68 13.43 0.29
C ILE A 158 33.10 14.51 -0.70
N GLN A 159 33.66 14.13 -1.86
CA GLN A 159 34.01 15.08 -2.92
C GLN A 159 33.47 14.63 -4.28
N LYS A 160 33.28 15.61 -5.17
CA LYS A 160 32.90 15.37 -6.56
C LYS A 160 34.16 15.07 -7.38
N MET A 161 34.18 13.94 -8.07
CA MET A 161 35.23 13.53 -8.99
C MET A 161 34.74 13.69 -10.43
N THR A 162 35.63 14.14 -11.32
CA THR A 162 35.41 14.20 -12.77
C THR A 162 36.45 13.36 -13.49
N VAL A 163 36.01 12.57 -14.47
CA VAL A 163 36.86 11.60 -15.20
C VAL A 163 37.97 12.27 -16.04
N THR A 164 38.00 13.60 -16.13
CA THR A 164 39.04 14.38 -16.83
C THR A 164 40.34 14.58 -16.04
N ASP A 165 40.38 14.22 -14.76
CA ASP A 165 41.65 14.15 -14.03
C ASP A 165 42.39 12.88 -14.51
N ASN A 166 43.64 13.01 -14.96
CA ASN A 166 44.49 12.01 -15.64
C ASN A 166 44.85 10.78 -14.77
N GLU A 167 43.90 10.19 -14.08
CA GLU A 167 44.07 9.12 -13.11
C GLU A 167 43.01 8.02 -13.34
N THR A 168 42.89 7.57 -14.58
CA THR A 168 42.18 6.32 -14.93
C THR A 168 42.87 5.08 -14.33
N THR A 169 44.05 5.23 -13.75
CA THR A 169 44.90 4.16 -13.21
C THR A 169 44.64 3.81 -11.73
N TYR A 170 43.76 4.54 -11.02
CA TYR A 170 43.60 4.36 -9.56
C TYR A 170 42.34 3.60 -9.12
N PHE A 171 41.46 3.23 -10.06
CA PHE A 171 40.37 2.28 -9.81
C PHE A 171 40.78 0.82 -10.09
N GLU A 172 41.96 0.58 -10.67
CA GLU A 172 42.52 -0.73 -11.03
C GLU A 172 43.59 -1.20 -10.01
N THR A 173 43.26 -1.51 -8.75
CA THR A 173 44.01 -2.55 -8.01
C THR A 173 43.31 -2.97 -6.72
N GLY A 174 42.54 -4.05 -6.81
CA GLY A 174 42.03 -4.81 -5.68
C GLY A 174 42.28 -6.30 -5.82
N ALA A 175 43.39 -6.72 -6.45
CA ALA A 175 43.79 -8.13 -6.47
C ALA A 175 45.31 -8.32 -6.70
N PHE A 176 45.98 -8.78 -5.65
CA PHE A 176 47.19 -9.64 -5.62
C PHE A 176 48.33 -9.40 -6.63
N THR A 177 49.49 -8.97 -6.14
CA THR A 177 50.69 -9.83 -5.99
C THR A 177 51.81 -9.08 -5.27
N ALA A 178 52.50 -9.80 -4.39
CA ALA A 178 53.73 -9.37 -3.72
C ALA A 178 54.92 -9.41 -4.69
N ASP A 179 55.91 -8.57 -4.40
CA ASP A 179 57.25 -8.45 -5.01
C ASP A 179 57.31 -7.97 -6.47
N VAL A 180 57.94 -6.80 -6.69
CA VAL A 180 59.27 -6.68 -7.35
C VAL A 180 59.87 -5.30 -7.04
N THR A 181 61.12 -5.33 -6.59
CA THR A 181 62.05 -4.21 -6.36
C THR A 181 62.48 -3.47 -7.63
N GLY A 182 62.64 -2.14 -7.53
CA GLY A 182 63.73 -1.41 -8.19
C GLY A 182 63.37 -0.12 -8.95
N GLY A 183 63.98 1.01 -8.56
CA GLY A 183 64.25 2.14 -9.46
C GLY A 183 63.87 3.56 -8.97
N SER A 184 64.89 4.32 -8.56
CA SER A 184 64.97 5.79 -8.32
C SER A 184 64.33 6.66 -9.44
N VAL A 185 63.86 7.92 -9.30
CA VAL A 185 64.43 9.18 -8.76
C VAL A 185 63.29 10.24 -8.57
N ASP A 186 63.41 11.08 -7.55
CA ASP A 186 62.75 12.38 -7.24
C ASP A 186 61.52 12.89 -8.03
N SER A 187 60.41 13.08 -7.30
CA SER A 187 59.59 14.30 -7.39
C SER A 187 58.78 14.50 -6.10
N ASP A 188 59.00 15.64 -5.43
CA ASP A 188 58.22 16.10 -4.27
C ASP A 188 56.79 16.46 -4.72
N MET A 189 55.87 15.52 -4.59
CA MET A 189 54.44 15.76 -4.47
C MET A 189 53.94 14.94 -3.27
N PRO A 190 53.03 15.46 -2.43
CA PRO A 190 52.49 14.69 -1.32
C PRO A 190 51.65 13.56 -1.92
N MET A 191 52.28 12.39 -2.04
CA MET A 191 51.69 11.14 -2.48
C MET A 191 50.56 10.81 -1.50
N LYS A 192 49.31 11.15 -1.88
CA LYS A 192 48.12 10.77 -1.12
C LYS A 192 48.08 9.25 -1.11
N SER A 193 48.19 8.70 0.08
CA SER A 193 48.23 7.26 0.39
C SER A 193 47.14 6.47 -0.35
N ASN A 194 47.54 5.29 -0.86
CA ASN A 194 46.73 4.22 -1.45
C ASN A 194 45.52 3.83 -0.56
N ALA A 195 44.42 4.57 -0.65
CA ALA A 195 43.17 4.24 0.02
C ALA A 195 42.10 3.93 -1.03
N SER A 196 41.42 2.80 -0.86
CA SER A 196 40.32 2.36 -1.73
C SER A 196 39.23 3.43 -1.78
N LEU A 197 39.05 4.04 -2.94
CA LEU A 197 37.99 5.01 -3.20
C LEU A 197 36.67 4.26 -3.42
N GLU A 198 35.71 4.42 -2.52
CA GLU A 198 34.38 3.81 -2.67
C GLU A 198 33.36 4.85 -3.17
N PRO A 199 32.61 4.54 -4.25
CA PRO A 199 31.51 5.39 -4.67
C PRO A 199 30.45 5.46 -3.57
N LEU A 200 29.73 6.58 -3.51
CA LEU A 200 28.62 6.69 -2.57
C LEU A 200 27.51 5.69 -2.86
N GLU A 201 26.66 5.45 -1.86
CA GLU A 201 25.43 4.70 -2.06
C GLU A 201 24.59 5.35 -3.19
N PRO A 202 23.89 4.55 -4.02
CA PRO A 202 23.19 5.06 -5.20
C PRO A 202 22.18 6.18 -4.91
N PHE A 203 21.50 6.15 -3.77
CA PHE A 203 20.59 7.21 -3.33
C PHE A 203 21.34 8.55 -3.13
N HIS A 204 22.44 8.54 -2.38
CA HIS A 204 23.26 9.75 -2.16
C HIS A 204 23.85 10.26 -3.46
N GLN A 205 24.26 9.36 -4.35
CA GLN A 205 24.78 9.70 -5.66
C GLN A 205 23.73 10.39 -6.54
N TRP A 206 22.51 9.85 -6.59
CA TRP A 206 21.37 10.46 -7.29
C TRP A 206 21.03 11.83 -6.69
N PHE A 207 20.91 11.91 -5.37
CA PHE A 207 20.51 13.12 -4.67
C PHE A 207 21.52 14.26 -4.89
N LEU A 208 22.81 14.02 -4.68
CA LEU A 208 23.84 15.04 -4.82
C LEU A 208 24.08 15.46 -6.28
N LYS A 209 23.84 14.57 -7.26
CA LYS A 209 23.88 14.90 -8.70
C LYS A 209 22.68 15.72 -9.13
N GLY A 210 21.48 15.29 -8.77
CA GLY A 210 20.23 15.94 -9.17
C GLY A 210 20.01 17.30 -8.52
N TYR A 211 20.60 17.52 -7.33
CA TYR A 211 20.41 18.73 -6.54
C TYR A 211 21.75 19.39 -6.17
N SER A 212 22.44 19.91 -7.19
CA SER A 212 23.53 20.87 -6.98
C SER A 212 22.93 22.22 -6.57
N ASN A 213 22.94 22.53 -5.27
CA ASN A 213 22.45 23.82 -4.77
C ASN A 213 23.11 25.00 -5.50
N PRO A 214 22.39 26.10 -5.77
CA PRO A 214 22.95 27.31 -6.39
C PRO A 214 23.97 28.04 -5.49
N ILE A 215 24.08 27.62 -4.23
CA ILE A 215 25.02 28.15 -3.23
C ILE A 215 25.81 26.96 -2.68
N ASP A 216 27.02 26.76 -3.20
CA ASP A 216 27.99 25.84 -2.60
C ASP A 216 28.56 26.49 -1.34
N PHE A 217 27.89 26.22 -0.22
CA PHE A 217 28.46 26.47 1.09
C PHE A 217 29.52 25.40 1.35
N SER A 218 30.78 25.81 1.48
CA SER A 218 31.88 24.94 1.90
C SER A 218 31.63 24.51 3.34
N TYR A 219 31.06 23.33 3.55
CA TYR A 219 31.05 22.71 4.86
C TYR A 219 32.50 22.36 5.23
N GLN A 220 33.10 23.10 6.17
CA GLN A 220 34.39 22.73 6.73
C GLN A 220 34.17 21.53 7.64
N ASN A 221 34.66 20.37 7.19
CA ASN A 221 34.59 19.11 7.92
C ASN A 221 35.50 19.23 9.16
N GLU A 222 34.97 19.61 10.31
CA GLU A 222 35.62 19.28 11.58
C GLU A 222 35.27 17.84 11.93
N SER A 223 36.27 16.96 11.87
CA SER A 223 36.14 15.55 12.21
C SER A 223 35.79 15.36 13.68
N LYS A 224 34.49 15.32 14.01
CA LYS A 224 34.00 14.84 15.31
C LYS A 224 33.19 13.56 15.10
N SER A 225 33.62 12.51 15.79
CA SER A 225 33.26 11.10 15.56
C SER A 225 31.94 10.67 16.18
N ILE A 226 31.09 11.60 16.64
CA ILE A 226 29.87 11.23 17.38
C ILE A 226 28.69 12.10 16.96
N ARG A 227 28.19 11.87 15.74
CA ARG A 227 27.16 12.67 15.08
C ARG A 227 25.75 12.37 15.63
N LYS A 228 25.25 13.21 16.55
CA LYS A 228 24.03 12.96 17.37
C LYS A 228 22.82 13.79 16.94
N VAL A 229 21.64 13.16 17.03
CA VAL A 229 20.34 13.84 17.18
C VAL A 229 19.90 13.63 18.63
N ALA A 230 19.48 14.68 19.33
CA ALA A 230 19.14 14.61 20.73
C ALA A 230 18.09 15.66 21.15
N MET A 231 17.33 15.36 22.19
CA MET A 231 16.51 16.31 22.94
C MET A 231 17.11 16.54 24.35
N GLY A 232 16.52 17.46 25.11
CA GLY A 232 16.85 17.67 26.53
C GLY A 232 17.64 18.95 26.78
N SER A 233 18.79 18.85 27.45
CA SER A 233 19.62 20.01 27.78
C SER A 233 21.07 19.84 27.35
N CYS A 234 21.72 20.96 27.11
CA CYS A 234 23.15 21.06 26.82
C CYS A 234 23.80 22.10 27.72
N GLN A 235 25.13 22.10 27.72
CA GLN A 235 25.96 23.04 28.46
C GLN A 235 26.85 23.82 27.48
N ALA A 236 26.91 25.14 27.64
CA ALA A 236 27.82 25.98 26.88
C ALA A 236 29.27 25.65 27.23
N VAL A 237 30.12 25.45 26.21
CA VAL A 237 31.55 25.16 26.39
C VAL A 237 32.45 26.39 26.17
N MET A 238 31.86 27.52 25.77
CA MET A 238 32.55 28.78 25.58
C MET A 238 31.59 29.95 25.74
N ASN A 239 32.12 31.14 25.97
CA ASN A 239 31.36 32.38 25.99
C ASN A 239 30.91 32.75 24.56
N TYR A 240 29.67 33.20 24.41
CA TYR A 240 29.14 33.70 23.14
C TYR A 240 28.32 34.98 23.38
N GLU A 241 28.73 36.05 22.70
CA GLU A 241 28.02 37.32 22.67
C GLU A 241 27.70 37.67 21.21
N SER A 242 26.40 37.81 20.92
CA SER A 242 25.92 38.22 19.60
C SER A 242 25.46 39.66 19.59
N ILE A 243 25.65 40.29 18.43
CA ILE A 243 25.14 41.62 18.09
C ILE A 243 23.70 41.51 17.57
N VAL A 244 23.28 40.32 17.12
CA VAL A 244 21.96 40.07 16.53
C VAL A 244 20.98 39.65 17.63
N SER A 245 19.84 40.33 17.74
CA SER A 245 18.88 40.09 18.84
C SER A 245 18.22 38.70 18.83
N GLU A 246 18.27 37.99 17.70
CA GLU A 246 17.73 36.65 17.52
C GLU A 246 18.64 35.55 18.09
N GLU A 247 19.92 35.86 18.28
CA GLU A 247 20.93 34.95 18.79
C GLU A 247 21.06 35.09 20.30
N MET A 248 21.17 33.96 20.99
CA MET A 248 21.18 33.94 22.44
C MET A 248 22.59 34.19 22.98
N ASN A 249 22.70 35.09 23.95
CA ASN A 249 23.95 35.33 24.67
C ASN A 249 24.07 34.34 25.83
N PHE A 250 25.25 33.75 26.01
CA PHE A 250 25.52 32.79 27.09
C PHE A 250 27.01 32.75 27.46
N GLN A 251 27.28 32.34 28.69
CA GLN A 251 28.63 32.15 29.23
C GLN A 251 28.97 30.66 29.32
N GLU A 252 30.27 30.36 29.35
CA GLU A 252 30.76 29.01 29.56
C GLU A 252 30.21 28.43 30.86
N GLY A 253 29.68 27.20 30.78
CA GLY A 253 29.04 26.52 31.91
C GLY A 253 27.53 26.72 31.99
N ASP A 254 26.96 27.68 31.26
CA ASP A 254 25.51 27.91 31.24
C ASP A 254 24.74 26.69 30.74
N LYS A 255 23.61 26.43 31.38
CA LYS A 255 22.70 25.36 30.99
C LYS A 255 21.64 25.89 30.02
N ILE A 256 21.50 25.21 28.90
CA ILE A 256 20.58 25.57 27.82
C ILE A 256 19.64 24.38 27.58
N GLU A 257 18.34 24.62 27.69
CA GLU A 257 17.31 23.67 27.29
C GLU A 257 17.15 23.70 25.77
N ILE A 258 17.12 22.54 25.13
CA ILE A 258 16.94 22.39 23.68
C ILE A 258 15.44 22.44 23.39
N LEU A 259 15.01 23.36 22.54
CA LEU A 259 13.63 23.43 22.06
C LEU A 259 13.51 22.61 20.76
N GLY A 260 12.89 21.42 20.86
CA GLY A 260 12.82 20.45 19.78
C GLY A 260 14.08 19.58 19.71
N TYR A 261 14.74 19.52 18.55
CA TYR A 261 15.88 18.66 18.28
C TYR A 261 17.19 19.43 18.16
N PHE A 262 18.21 18.92 18.85
CA PHE A 262 19.60 19.23 18.56
C PHE A 262 20.10 18.28 17.47
N ILE A 263 20.59 18.83 16.36
CA ILE A 263 21.15 18.07 15.23
C ILE A 263 22.54 18.62 14.95
N GLU A 264 23.57 17.85 15.29
CA GLU A 264 24.97 18.29 15.26
C GLU A 264 25.43 18.78 13.89
N CYS A 265 24.90 18.19 12.81
CA CYS A 265 25.27 18.59 11.46
C CYS A 265 24.62 19.90 11.00
N MET A 266 23.72 20.49 11.78
CA MET A 266 23.17 21.84 11.55
C MET A 266 24.04 22.87 12.28
N GLU A 267 24.09 24.11 11.79
CA GLU A 267 24.90 25.16 12.43
C GLU A 267 24.24 25.72 13.69
N TRP A 268 22.90 25.77 13.68
CA TRP A 268 22.11 26.37 14.74
C TRP A 268 21.12 25.35 15.30
N PHE A 269 20.67 25.60 16.52
CA PHE A 269 19.46 25.02 17.09
C PHE A 269 18.76 26.09 17.94
N LEU A 270 17.49 25.87 18.28
CA LEU A 270 16.76 26.79 19.15
C LEU A 270 16.92 26.35 20.61
N GLY A 271 17.37 27.27 21.46
CA GLY A 271 17.60 27.02 22.87
C GLY A 271 16.80 27.96 23.76
N ARG A 272 16.48 27.50 24.97
CA ARG A 272 16.00 28.32 26.08
C ARG A 272 17.08 28.36 27.16
N HIS A 273 17.56 29.56 27.47
CA HIS A 273 18.50 29.74 28.56
C HIS A 273 17.80 29.49 29.90
N VAL A 274 18.30 28.53 30.69
CA VAL A 274 17.58 28.04 31.88
C VAL A 274 17.41 29.12 32.94
N PHE A 275 18.37 30.04 33.07
CA PHE A 275 18.34 31.09 34.10
C PHE A 275 17.55 32.34 33.69
N THR A 276 17.70 32.80 32.45
CA THR A 276 17.07 34.05 31.97
C THR A 276 15.71 33.81 31.31
N GLY A 277 15.40 32.56 30.94
CA GLY A 277 14.21 32.22 30.17
C GLY A 277 14.24 32.71 28.71
N GLN A 278 15.34 33.35 28.29
CA GLN A 278 15.50 33.87 26.93
C GLN A 278 15.52 32.70 25.94
N ILE A 279 14.76 32.83 24.86
CA ILE A 279 14.76 31.89 23.74
C ILE A 279 15.51 32.54 22.58
N GLY A 280 16.39 31.79 21.93
CA GLY A 280 17.14 32.28 20.77
C GLY A 280 17.95 31.20 20.06
N PHE A 281 18.56 31.58 18.94
CA PHE A 281 19.46 30.71 18.20
C PHE A 281 20.76 30.48 18.97
N VAL A 282 21.19 29.22 19.02
CA VAL A 282 22.43 28.77 19.67
C VAL A 282 23.28 28.00 18.65
N LYS A 283 24.58 28.31 18.59
CA LYS A 283 25.50 27.58 17.72
C LYS A 283 25.74 26.17 18.24
N THR A 284 25.54 25.17 17.39
CA THR A 284 25.73 23.75 17.75
C THR A 284 27.17 23.46 18.18
N GLY A 285 28.16 24.06 17.53
CA GLY A 285 29.58 23.89 17.87
C GLY A 285 30.02 24.49 19.21
N HIS A 286 29.19 25.31 19.85
CA HIS A 286 29.53 26.03 21.10
C HIS A 286 28.96 25.36 22.35
N VAL A 287 28.30 24.20 22.20
CA VAL A 287 27.65 23.49 23.30
C VAL A 287 28.06 22.02 23.33
N LYS A 288 27.96 21.41 24.51
CA LYS A 288 28.14 19.97 24.73
C LYS A 288 26.87 19.38 25.32
N LEU A 289 26.42 18.26 24.75
CA LEU A 289 25.21 17.56 25.21
C LEU A 289 25.41 16.97 26.61
N ASP A 290 24.40 17.16 27.47
CA ASP A 290 24.35 16.54 28.80
C ASP A 290 23.87 15.07 28.65
N LEU A 291 24.81 14.12 28.57
CA LEU A 291 24.50 12.71 28.31
C LEU A 291 23.82 11.99 29.47
N SER A 292 23.72 12.61 30.66
CA SER A 292 23.27 11.95 31.88
C SER A 292 21.75 11.74 31.98
N ARG A 293 20.95 12.36 31.10
CA ARG A 293 19.47 12.35 31.19
C ARG A 293 18.72 11.81 29.97
N ASN A 294 19.41 11.49 28.87
CA ASN A 294 18.72 11.00 27.68
C ASN A 294 18.45 9.50 27.81
N LYS A 295 17.30 9.14 28.39
CA LYS A 295 16.71 7.83 28.13
C LYS A 295 16.53 7.74 26.61
N ALA A 296 17.24 6.83 25.95
CA ALA A 296 17.02 6.55 24.54
C ALA A 296 15.54 6.22 24.37
N GLN A 297 14.79 7.11 23.73
CA GLN A 297 13.46 6.78 23.24
C GLN A 297 13.69 6.10 21.89
N ASP A 298 12.85 5.13 21.52
CA ASP A 298 13.05 4.38 20.27
C ASP A 298 13.00 5.31 19.03
N LEU A 299 12.45 6.52 19.13
CA LEU A 299 12.36 7.52 18.05
C LEU A 299 12.93 8.89 18.46
N ASP A 300 14.25 8.99 18.69
CA ASP A 300 14.92 10.25 19.07
C ASP A 300 14.89 11.38 18.00
N PHE A 301 14.19 11.21 16.88
CA PHE A 301 14.15 12.16 15.74
C PHE A 301 12.74 12.45 15.19
N LEU A 302 11.68 11.88 15.78
CA LEU A 302 10.28 12.12 15.41
C LEU A 302 9.38 12.19 16.65
N GLU A 303 8.47 13.17 16.67
CA GLU A 303 7.45 13.26 17.72
C GLU A 303 6.25 12.35 17.44
N ALA A 304 5.54 11.92 18.48
CA ALA A 304 4.36 11.08 18.34
C ALA A 304 3.25 11.71 17.48
N GLU A 305 3.06 13.03 17.60
CA GLU A 305 2.12 13.80 16.78
C GLU A 305 2.52 13.83 15.29
N GLU A 306 3.82 13.77 14.96
CA GLU A 306 4.30 13.73 13.58
C GLU A 306 3.93 12.41 12.89
N LEU A 307 3.67 11.35 13.66
CA LEU A 307 3.22 10.05 13.16
C LEU A 307 1.81 10.09 12.56
N SER A 308 0.99 11.10 12.91
CA SER A 308 -0.34 11.32 12.32
C SER A 308 -0.31 11.45 10.79
N PHE A 309 0.84 11.84 10.23
CA PHE A 309 1.09 11.85 8.79
C PHE A 309 0.75 10.50 8.12
N PHE A 310 1.05 9.39 8.78
CA PHE A 310 0.78 8.05 8.27
C PHE A 310 -0.60 7.50 8.68
N SER A 311 -1.28 8.14 9.63
CA SER A 311 -2.48 7.63 10.28
C SER A 311 -3.79 8.18 9.73
N LYS A 312 -3.83 8.76 8.51
CA LYS A 312 -5.08 9.29 7.96
C LYS A 312 -6.11 8.16 7.85
N GLU A 313 -7.09 8.17 8.75
CA GLU A 313 -8.21 7.24 8.74
C GLU A 313 -9.06 7.52 7.50
N LYS A 314 -9.00 6.60 6.54
CA LYS A 314 -10.01 6.52 5.50
C LYS A 314 -11.27 5.93 6.13
N ASN A 315 -12.43 6.40 5.69
CA ASN A 315 -13.68 5.73 6.00
C ASN A 315 -13.70 4.38 5.29
N TRP A 316 -13.74 3.28 6.05
CA TRP A 316 -13.68 1.91 5.52
C TRP A 316 -15.05 1.26 5.35
N GLU A 317 -16.12 2.04 5.50
CA GLU A 317 -17.49 1.62 5.17
C GLU A 317 -17.58 1.06 3.75
N GLU A 318 -16.82 1.60 2.78
CA GLU A 318 -16.78 1.09 1.41
C GLU A 318 -16.27 -0.35 1.31
N ILE A 319 -15.26 -0.72 2.10
CA ILE A 319 -14.71 -2.09 2.11
C ILE A 319 -15.67 -3.02 2.82
N VAL A 320 -16.22 -2.60 3.95
CA VAL A 320 -17.21 -3.40 4.67
C VAL A 320 -18.43 -3.65 3.77
N HIS A 321 -18.87 -2.64 3.03
CA HIS A 321 -19.92 -2.78 2.02
C HIS A 321 -19.51 -3.73 0.89
N LEU A 322 -18.27 -3.64 0.39
CA LEU A 322 -17.78 -4.54 -0.65
C LEU A 322 -17.67 -5.99 -0.17
N LEU A 323 -17.17 -6.22 1.05
CA LEU A 323 -17.12 -7.54 1.70
C LEU A 323 -18.52 -8.11 1.83
N LYS A 324 -19.50 -7.31 2.30
CA LYS A 324 -20.91 -7.70 2.36
C LYS A 324 -21.45 -8.03 0.97
N GLN A 325 -21.27 -7.15 -0.02
CA GLN A 325 -21.80 -7.36 -1.37
C GLN A 325 -21.26 -8.64 -2.03
N THR A 326 -19.99 -8.95 -1.79
CA THR A 326 -19.34 -10.14 -2.35
C THR A 326 -19.59 -11.40 -1.51
N SER A 327 -19.81 -11.28 -0.21
CA SER A 327 -20.17 -12.37 0.71
C SER A 327 -21.64 -12.77 0.63
N ILE A 328 -22.51 -11.94 0.04
CA ILE A 328 -23.92 -12.31 -0.19
C ILE A 328 -23.96 -13.64 -0.94
N THR A 329 -24.43 -14.65 -0.24
CA THR A 329 -24.88 -15.93 -0.78
C THR A 329 -26.31 -15.72 -1.25
N ASP A 330 -26.48 -15.03 -2.38
CA ASP A 330 -27.80 -14.92 -3.00
C ASP A 330 -28.28 -16.33 -3.33
N VAL A 331 -29.26 -16.83 -2.58
CA VAL A 331 -29.76 -18.21 -2.69
C VAL A 331 -30.17 -18.54 -4.12
N CYS A 332 -30.60 -17.55 -4.89
CA CYS A 332 -31.03 -17.72 -6.27
C CYS A 332 -29.89 -18.01 -7.26
N SER A 333 -28.62 -17.86 -6.85
CA SER A 333 -27.43 -18.07 -7.69
C SER A 333 -26.39 -19.02 -7.09
N VAL A 334 -26.65 -19.57 -5.89
CA VAL A 334 -25.69 -20.41 -5.15
C VAL A 334 -25.41 -21.76 -5.83
N TYR A 335 -26.41 -22.37 -6.48
CA TYR A 335 -26.27 -23.68 -7.13
C TYR A 335 -26.25 -23.59 -8.64
N ARG A 336 -25.64 -24.60 -9.24
CA ARG A 336 -25.44 -24.73 -10.68
C ARG A 336 -26.09 -26.00 -11.22
N ILE A 337 -26.19 -26.07 -12.54
CA ILE A 337 -26.65 -27.27 -13.24
C ILE A 337 -25.72 -28.44 -12.99
N ASP A 338 -26.30 -29.64 -12.89
CA ASP A 338 -25.54 -30.89 -12.71
C ASP A 338 -24.51 -31.07 -13.83
N GLU A 339 -23.25 -31.33 -13.48
CA GLU A 339 -22.20 -31.50 -14.48
C GLU A 339 -22.38 -32.81 -15.28
N LEU A 340 -22.01 -32.74 -16.56
CA LEU A 340 -21.94 -33.89 -17.47
C LEU A 340 -21.02 -34.95 -16.86
N GLU A 341 -21.54 -36.15 -16.63
CA GLU A 341 -20.72 -37.31 -16.24
C GLU A 341 -19.69 -37.54 -17.36
N GLU A 342 -18.42 -37.23 -17.12
CA GLU A 342 -17.38 -37.70 -18.01
C GLU A 342 -17.39 -39.24 -17.93
N PRO A 343 -17.52 -39.95 -19.06
CA PRO A 343 -17.29 -41.38 -19.04
C PRO A 343 -15.85 -41.59 -18.56
N GLU A 344 -15.59 -42.61 -17.75
CA GLU A 344 -14.34 -42.89 -17.02
C GLU A 344 -13.09 -43.16 -17.90
N PHE A 345 -12.99 -42.57 -19.09
CA PHE A 345 -11.87 -42.67 -20.02
C PHE A 345 -10.84 -41.54 -19.83
N GLN A 346 -10.43 -41.23 -18.60
CA GLN A 346 -9.24 -40.39 -18.35
C GLN A 346 -8.65 -40.45 -16.93
N LYS A 347 -8.92 -41.51 -16.15
CA LYS A 347 -8.08 -41.83 -14.99
C LYS A 347 -6.77 -42.48 -15.45
N ALA A 348 -5.83 -41.67 -15.90
CA ALA A 348 -4.43 -42.11 -15.97
C ALA A 348 -3.42 -41.04 -15.58
N HIS A 349 -3.72 -39.73 -15.65
CA HIS A 349 -2.69 -38.69 -15.43
C HIS A 349 -3.09 -37.51 -14.51
N GLU A 350 -4.13 -37.64 -13.70
CA GLU A 350 -4.22 -36.83 -12.48
C GLU A 350 -3.44 -37.55 -11.38
N CYS A 351 -2.46 -36.87 -10.79
CA CYS A 351 -1.72 -37.33 -9.63
C CYS A 351 -2.66 -38.01 -8.64
N GLU A 352 -2.44 -39.30 -8.40
CA GLU A 352 -3.05 -40.03 -7.30
C GLU A 352 -2.86 -39.21 -6.02
N ILE A 353 -3.94 -38.56 -5.57
CA ILE A 353 -4.06 -38.17 -4.18
C ILE A 353 -3.85 -39.48 -3.41
N PRO A 354 -2.84 -39.60 -2.53
CA PRO A 354 -2.74 -40.77 -1.69
C PRO A 354 -4.05 -40.82 -0.91
N HIS A 355 -4.85 -41.85 -1.17
CA HIS A 355 -5.91 -42.24 -0.25
C HIS A 355 -5.24 -42.43 1.10
N SER A 356 -5.37 -41.45 2.00
CA SER A 356 -5.07 -41.67 3.39
C SER A 356 -5.93 -42.86 3.83
N PRO A 357 -5.35 -43.91 4.42
CA PRO A 357 -6.11 -45.05 4.88
C PRO A 357 -7.21 -44.52 5.81
N SER A 358 -8.45 -44.91 5.55
CA SER A 358 -9.62 -44.59 6.36
C SER A 358 -9.28 -44.72 7.83
N SER A 359 -8.99 -43.60 8.49
CA SER A 359 -8.82 -43.59 9.94
C SER A 359 -10.22 -43.82 10.53
N PRO A 360 -10.33 -44.62 11.60
CA PRO A 360 -11.60 -44.85 12.28
C PRO A 360 -11.97 -43.60 13.09
N GLY A 361 -12.44 -42.55 12.41
CA GLY A 361 -12.73 -41.24 13.00
C GLY A 361 -13.75 -40.36 12.26
N SER A 362 -14.46 -40.88 11.25
CA SER A 362 -15.46 -40.12 10.48
C SER A 362 -16.74 -39.78 11.26
N THR A 363 -16.94 -40.34 12.45
CA THR A 363 -18.10 -40.09 13.32
C THR A 363 -18.10 -38.71 13.99
N SER A 364 -16.95 -38.04 14.12
CA SER A 364 -16.86 -36.75 14.83
C SER A 364 -17.43 -35.56 14.03
N LYS A 365 -17.37 -35.57 12.69
CA LYS A 365 -17.83 -34.44 11.85
C LYS A 365 -19.35 -34.37 11.73
N ASN A 366 -20.06 -35.51 11.73
CA ASN A 366 -21.53 -35.54 11.66
C ASN A 366 -22.20 -35.00 12.93
N GLY A 367 -21.61 -35.23 14.11
CA GLY A 367 -22.15 -34.75 15.38
C GLY A 367 -22.26 -33.23 15.47
N LYS A 368 -21.32 -32.48 14.88
CA LYS A 368 -21.38 -31.00 14.84
C LYS A 368 -22.53 -30.48 13.99
N ILE A 369 -22.87 -31.18 12.90
CA ILE A 369 -23.96 -30.78 12.01
C ILE A 369 -25.31 -31.07 12.67
N GLU A 370 -25.43 -32.21 13.34
CA GLU A 370 -26.61 -32.54 14.13
C GLU A 370 -26.84 -31.52 15.26
N GLU A 371 -25.76 -31.09 15.94
CA GLU A 371 -25.80 -30.03 16.95
C GLU A 371 -26.23 -28.68 16.35
N LEU A 372 -25.65 -28.27 15.21
CA LEU A 372 -26.06 -27.07 14.49
C LEU A 372 -27.54 -27.09 14.10
N LEU A 373 -28.03 -28.20 13.55
CA LEU A 373 -29.44 -28.34 13.16
C LEU A 373 -30.37 -28.35 14.38
N LYS A 374 -29.92 -28.88 15.51
CA LYS A 374 -30.66 -28.82 16.77
C LYS A 374 -30.72 -27.40 17.32
N ASN A 375 -29.60 -26.67 17.29
CA ASN A 375 -29.52 -25.28 17.70
C ASN A 375 -30.42 -24.40 16.81
N PHE A 376 -30.40 -24.61 15.50
CA PHE A 376 -31.29 -23.95 14.54
C PHE A 376 -32.77 -24.16 14.89
N LYS A 377 -33.20 -25.41 15.12
CA LYS A 377 -34.59 -25.71 15.52
C LYS A 377 -34.97 -25.12 16.87
N ASN A 378 -34.04 -25.07 17.82
CA ASN A 378 -34.27 -24.43 19.12
C ASN A 378 -34.41 -22.91 18.98
N LEU A 379 -33.62 -22.28 18.12
CA LEU A 379 -33.68 -20.84 17.86
C LEU A 379 -35.03 -20.46 17.23
N GLU A 380 -35.52 -21.29 16.31
CA GLU A 380 -36.84 -21.18 15.71
C GLU A 380 -37.96 -21.31 16.75
N ALA A 381 -37.85 -22.29 17.66
CA ALA A 381 -38.83 -22.47 18.74
C ALA A 381 -38.82 -21.31 19.75
N THR A 382 -37.67 -20.70 20.01
CA THR A 382 -37.54 -19.62 21.02
C THR A 382 -38.09 -18.29 20.51
N GLN A 383 -37.94 -17.98 19.22
CA GLN A 383 -38.51 -16.75 18.62
C GLN A 383 -40.00 -16.87 18.28
N ALA A 384 -40.54 -18.09 18.17
CA ALA A 384 -41.97 -18.31 18.03
C ALA A 384 -42.78 -17.97 19.31
N GLU A 385 -42.12 -17.76 20.45
CA GLU A 385 -42.75 -17.47 21.76
C GLU A 385 -42.69 -15.99 22.21
N GLU A 386 -42.07 -15.07 21.46
CA GLU A 386 -42.10 -13.63 21.79
C GLU A 386 -43.31 -12.91 21.13
N PRO A 387 -44.24 -12.31 21.90
CA PRO A 387 -45.31 -11.51 21.31
C PRO A 387 -44.79 -10.12 20.90
N ALA A 388 -45.14 -9.74 19.67
CA ALA A 388 -44.84 -8.47 19.05
C ALA A 388 -45.21 -7.26 19.94
N ALA A 389 -44.20 -6.50 20.36
CA ALA A 389 -44.41 -5.15 20.87
C ALA A 389 -44.35 -4.16 19.69
N GLU A 390 -45.49 -3.55 19.40
CA GLU A 390 -45.63 -2.45 18.44
C GLU A 390 -44.65 -1.31 18.75
N VAL A 391 -43.64 -1.14 17.90
CA VAL A 391 -42.84 0.09 17.87
C VAL A 391 -43.61 1.13 17.05
N LYS A 392 -44.24 2.06 17.76
CA LYS A 392 -44.83 3.27 17.17
C LYS A 392 -43.71 4.13 16.58
N GLU A 393 -43.79 4.35 15.27
CA GLU A 393 -43.06 5.42 14.59
C GLU A 393 -43.54 6.78 15.13
N SER A 394 -42.66 7.50 15.83
CA SER A 394 -42.84 8.91 16.13
C SER A 394 -42.21 9.74 15.01
N ALA A 395 -43.06 10.38 14.20
CA ALA A 395 -42.66 11.46 13.31
C ALA A 395 -42.20 12.67 14.16
N GLY A 396 -40.93 13.03 14.02
CA GLY A 396 -40.28 14.17 14.67
C GLY A 396 -39.62 15.10 13.65
N SER A 397 -40.33 16.19 13.38
CA SER A 397 -39.99 17.48 12.76
C SER A 397 -38.52 17.90 12.52
N SER A 398 -38.39 18.64 11.40
CA SER A 398 -37.50 19.76 11.08
C SER A 398 -36.00 19.52 10.89
N LYS A 399 -35.61 19.33 9.62
CA LYS A 399 -34.35 19.86 9.09
C LYS A 399 -34.45 21.38 8.99
N THR A 400 -33.85 22.09 9.94
CA THR A 400 -33.30 23.41 9.67
C THR A 400 -31.86 23.19 9.26
N GLU A 401 -31.54 23.36 7.97
CA GLU A 401 -30.16 23.53 7.54
C GLU A 401 -29.65 24.85 8.12
N ILE A 402 -29.07 24.76 9.32
CA ILE A 402 -28.15 25.77 9.82
C ILE A 402 -26.83 25.46 9.14
N PHE A 403 -26.43 26.27 8.18
CA PHE A 403 -25.05 26.32 7.73
C PHE A 403 -24.17 26.46 8.99
N PRO A 404 -23.16 25.60 9.21
CA PRO A 404 -22.29 25.77 10.36
C PRO A 404 -21.61 27.14 10.24
N LEU A 405 -21.90 28.01 11.22
CA LEU A 405 -21.18 29.26 11.40
C LEU A 405 -19.68 28.89 11.54
N PRO A 406 -18.75 29.56 10.85
CA PRO A 406 -17.34 29.21 10.97
C PRO A 406 -16.90 29.35 12.44
N GLU A 407 -16.31 28.32 13.03
CA GLU A 407 -15.78 28.31 14.41
C GLU A 407 -14.49 29.16 14.58
N GLY A 408 -14.31 30.21 13.79
CA GLY A 408 -13.10 31.02 13.73
C GLY A 408 -13.37 32.54 13.66
N PRO A 409 -12.34 33.37 13.86
CA PRO A 409 -12.46 34.83 13.77
C PRO A 409 -12.79 35.27 12.34
N CYS A 410 -13.86 36.04 12.17
CA CYS A 410 -14.34 36.55 10.88
C CYS A 410 -14.23 38.08 10.82
N PHE A 411 -13.54 38.60 9.81
CA PHE A 411 -13.34 40.04 9.59
C PHE A 411 -13.99 40.46 8.27
N HIS A 412 -14.95 41.38 8.34
CA HIS A 412 -15.61 41.95 7.16
C HIS A 412 -14.84 43.17 6.63
N ILE A 413 -14.61 43.20 5.32
CA ILE A 413 -14.02 44.35 4.63
C ILE A 413 -15.14 45.33 4.28
N CYS A 414 -15.21 46.47 4.95
CA CYS A 414 -16.18 47.54 4.68
C CYS A 414 -15.61 48.59 3.73
N GLN A 415 -16.39 49.02 2.72
CA GLN A 415 -15.97 49.98 1.68
C GLN A 415 -16.37 51.45 1.93
N GLU A 416 -16.88 51.82 3.11
CA GLU A 416 -17.38 53.19 3.36
C GLU A 416 -16.55 53.97 4.39
N ASP A 417 -16.40 55.29 4.14
CA ASP A 417 -15.66 56.32 4.88
C ASP A 417 -16.15 56.52 6.34
N ILE A 418 -16.00 55.48 7.16
CA ILE A 418 -16.18 55.54 8.61
C ILE A 418 -14.78 55.58 9.23
N GLN A 419 -14.61 56.41 10.28
CA GLN A 419 -13.36 56.65 11.00
C GLN A 419 -12.49 55.38 11.09
N ALA A 420 -11.30 55.43 10.46
CA ALA A 420 -10.45 54.26 10.23
C ALA A 420 -9.89 53.60 11.50
N SER A 421 -10.14 54.12 12.71
CA SER A 421 -9.65 53.52 13.97
C SER A 421 -10.47 52.32 14.42
N ASP A 422 -11.79 52.37 14.28
CA ASP A 422 -12.69 51.43 14.96
C ASP A 422 -12.87 50.12 14.16
N ILE A 423 -12.65 50.19 12.83
CA ILE A 423 -12.78 49.05 11.91
C ILE A 423 -11.63 48.05 12.11
N PHE A 424 -10.42 48.52 12.39
CA PHE A 424 -9.24 47.67 12.52
C PHE A 424 -9.01 47.15 13.94
N GLU A 425 -9.60 47.77 14.97
CA GLU A 425 -9.33 47.44 16.37
C GLU A 425 -9.48 45.93 16.69
N PRO A 426 -10.55 45.24 16.26
CA PRO A 426 -10.68 43.79 16.51
C PRO A 426 -9.60 42.96 15.82
N LEU A 427 -9.25 43.32 14.57
CA LEU A 427 -8.22 42.65 13.79
C LEU A 427 -6.83 42.86 14.40
N LEU A 428 -6.51 44.10 14.80
CA LEU A 428 -5.22 44.45 15.37
C LEU A 428 -5.03 43.80 16.74
N LEU A 429 -6.06 43.76 17.58
CA LEU A 429 -6.00 43.07 18.87
C LEU A 429 -5.81 41.56 18.69
N PHE A 430 -6.51 40.95 17.71
CA PHE A 430 -6.31 39.55 17.37
C PHE A 430 -4.88 39.28 16.89
N LEU A 431 -4.39 40.05 15.92
CA LEU A 431 -3.04 39.86 15.36
C LEU A 431 -1.91 40.30 16.29
N ASN A 432 -2.18 41.06 17.36
CA ASN A 432 -1.14 41.48 18.31
C ASN A 432 -0.89 40.47 19.45
N ARG A 433 -1.65 39.37 19.53
CA ARG A 433 -1.41 38.34 20.55
C ARG A 433 -0.04 37.72 20.36
N LYS A 434 0.81 37.80 21.38
CA LYS A 434 2.24 37.46 21.27
C LYS A 434 2.49 35.95 21.15
N GLU A 435 1.69 35.13 21.82
CA GLU A 435 1.78 33.66 21.79
C GLU A 435 1.00 33.08 20.61
N TYR A 436 1.33 31.83 20.24
CA TYR A 436 0.60 31.11 19.19
C TYR A 436 -0.82 30.73 19.64
N GLU A 437 -1.77 30.88 18.73
CA GLU A 437 -3.13 30.37 18.87
C GLU A 437 -3.48 29.48 17.67
N SER A 438 -4.32 28.46 17.87
CA SER A 438 -4.74 27.53 16.81
C SER A 438 -5.34 28.25 15.59
N ASN A 439 -6.04 29.37 15.82
CA ASN A 439 -6.61 30.22 14.79
C ASN A 439 -5.56 30.87 13.86
N PHE A 440 -4.31 31.00 14.29
CA PHE A 440 -3.22 31.50 13.43
C PHE A 440 -2.73 30.48 12.42
N LYS A 441 -3.11 29.20 12.53
CA LYS A 441 -2.69 28.17 11.58
C LYS A 441 -2.99 28.54 10.12
N SER A 442 -4.17 29.10 9.87
CA SER A 442 -4.61 29.54 8.54
C SER A 442 -3.88 30.80 8.03
N LEU A 443 -3.23 31.57 8.90
CA LEU A 443 -2.36 32.68 8.50
C LEU A 443 -1.03 32.18 7.92
N TYR A 444 -0.52 31.05 8.44
CA TYR A 444 0.82 30.56 8.18
C TYR A 444 0.87 29.42 7.15
N ASP A 445 -0.25 28.72 6.94
CA ASP A 445 -0.33 27.58 6.03
C ASP A 445 -0.04 27.94 4.57
N PHE A 446 0.59 27.04 3.81
CA PHE A 446 0.94 27.28 2.41
C PHE A 446 -0.28 27.55 1.50
N SER A 447 -1.48 27.07 1.86
CA SER A 447 -2.71 27.17 1.06
C SER A 447 -3.39 28.54 1.06
N TYR A 448 -2.84 29.53 1.76
CA TYR A 448 -3.41 30.89 1.88
C TYR A 448 -4.83 30.85 2.46
N SER A 449 -5.12 29.92 3.38
CA SER A 449 -6.48 29.65 3.82
C SER A 449 -7.14 30.86 4.46
N PHE A 450 -6.34 31.73 5.09
CA PHE A 450 -6.82 32.99 5.69
C PHE A 450 -7.66 33.85 4.75
N ALA A 451 -7.33 33.88 3.45
CA ALA A 451 -8.03 34.73 2.49
C ALA A 451 -9.50 34.34 2.35
N ASN A 452 -9.81 33.04 2.51
CA ASN A 452 -11.18 32.51 2.36
C ASN A 452 -11.85 32.20 3.70
N SER A 453 -11.08 31.97 4.77
CA SER A 453 -11.60 31.51 6.06
C SER A 453 -11.76 32.63 7.10
N MET A 454 -11.03 33.75 6.97
CA MET A 454 -11.03 34.81 7.98
C MET A 454 -11.46 36.18 7.45
N PHE A 455 -11.39 36.42 6.13
CA PHE A 455 -11.80 37.68 5.53
C PHE A 455 -13.02 37.48 4.63
N TYR A 456 -14.00 38.38 4.75
CA TYR A 456 -15.26 38.31 4.01
C TYR A 456 -15.67 39.68 3.49
N GLY A 457 -16.54 39.70 2.47
CA GLY A 457 -17.10 40.94 1.93
C GLY A 457 -16.22 41.65 0.90
N PHE A 458 -15.23 40.96 0.33
CA PHE A 458 -14.44 41.45 -0.80
C PHE A 458 -14.74 40.63 -2.07
N SER A 459 -14.70 41.28 -3.23
CA SER A 459 -14.91 40.64 -4.54
C SER A 459 -13.59 40.38 -5.27
N GLU A 460 -12.60 41.25 -5.08
CA GLU A 460 -11.27 41.14 -5.68
C GLU A 460 -10.17 41.05 -4.61
N GLU A 461 -9.12 40.26 -4.86
CA GLU A 461 -7.99 40.10 -3.91
C GLU A 461 -7.25 41.44 -3.65
N GLU A 462 -7.31 42.37 -4.61
CA GLU A 462 -6.85 43.75 -4.52
C GLU A 462 -7.48 44.51 -3.33
N GLU A 463 -8.75 44.26 -3.03
CA GLU A 463 -9.47 44.88 -1.92
C GLU A 463 -8.97 44.35 -0.57
N LEU A 464 -8.69 43.05 -0.49
CA LEU A 464 -8.05 42.47 0.70
C LEU A 464 -6.63 43.05 0.89
N VAL A 465 -5.86 43.19 -0.18
CA VAL A 465 -4.52 43.77 -0.11
C VAL A 465 -4.57 45.24 0.33
N SER A 466 -5.53 46.05 -0.15
CA SER A 466 -5.66 47.45 0.26
C SER A 466 -6.07 47.56 1.74
N PHE A 467 -7.03 46.74 2.18
CA PHE A 467 -7.46 46.64 3.57
C PHE A 467 -6.30 46.29 4.51
N LEU A 468 -5.50 45.27 4.17
CA LEU A 468 -4.34 44.85 4.98
C LEU A 468 -3.23 45.92 5.01
N ARG A 469 -3.06 46.72 3.94
CA ARG A 469 -2.11 47.86 3.95
C ARG A 469 -2.55 48.96 4.91
N LEU A 470 -3.84 49.27 4.95
CA LEU A 470 -4.39 50.25 5.90
C LEU A 470 -4.25 49.76 7.34
N ALA A 471 -4.58 48.48 7.59
CA ALA A 471 -4.38 47.85 8.89
C ALA A 471 -2.89 47.87 9.31
N ARG A 472 -1.96 47.64 8.38
CA ARG A 472 -0.50 47.70 8.64
C ARG A 472 -0.07 49.09 9.13
N GLU A 473 -0.56 50.15 8.48
CA GLU A 473 -0.26 51.53 8.90
C GLU A 473 -0.90 51.88 10.25
N ALA A 474 -2.11 51.40 10.51
CA ALA A 474 -2.77 51.55 11.81
C ALA A 474 -1.98 50.84 12.93
N ALA A 475 -1.54 49.58 12.70
CA ALA A 475 -0.71 48.82 13.63
C ALA A 475 0.60 49.56 13.94
N LYS A 476 1.24 50.11 12.91
CA LYS A 476 2.49 50.87 13.04
C LYS A 476 2.31 52.14 13.86
N LYS A 477 1.23 52.90 13.65
CA LYS A 477 0.89 54.09 14.44
C LYS A 477 0.57 53.76 15.90
N ALA A 478 -0.09 52.62 16.13
CA ALA A 478 -0.46 52.15 17.46
C ALA A 478 0.68 51.45 18.23
N GLY A 479 1.85 51.26 17.62
CA GLY A 479 2.99 50.59 18.26
C GLY A 479 2.76 49.08 18.50
N LEU A 480 1.85 48.44 17.76
CA LEU A 480 1.50 47.03 17.89
C LEU A 480 2.45 46.17 17.05
N SER A 481 3.59 45.78 17.62
CA SER A 481 4.69 45.11 16.91
C SER A 481 4.30 43.75 16.31
N TRP A 482 3.57 42.91 17.05
CA TRP A 482 3.15 41.59 16.58
C TRP A 482 2.06 41.66 15.51
N ALA A 483 1.13 42.60 15.63
CA ALA A 483 0.15 42.86 14.57
C ALA A 483 0.84 43.37 13.30
N LEU A 484 1.79 44.31 13.44
CA LEU A 484 2.60 44.80 12.33
C LEU A 484 3.36 43.65 11.65
N ALA A 485 4.00 42.78 12.41
CA ALA A 485 4.75 41.65 11.88
C ALA A 485 3.86 40.70 11.07
N ARG A 486 2.72 40.27 11.62
CA ARG A 486 1.78 39.37 10.94
C ARG A 486 1.15 40.02 9.70
N LEU A 487 0.77 41.29 9.77
CA LEU A 487 0.24 42.02 8.60
C LEU A 487 1.26 42.15 7.48
N CYS A 488 2.51 42.50 7.82
CA CYS A 488 3.62 42.50 6.86
C CYS A 488 3.82 41.10 6.25
N PHE A 489 3.81 40.04 7.06
CA PHE A 489 3.92 38.68 6.56
C PHE A 489 2.79 38.31 5.57
N LEU A 490 1.53 38.58 5.90
CA LEU A 490 0.38 38.32 5.02
C LEU A 490 0.49 39.11 3.69
N LEU A 491 0.85 40.40 3.76
CA LEU A 491 1.09 41.23 2.57
C LEU A 491 2.27 40.71 1.73
N GLY A 492 3.32 40.21 2.40
CA GLY A 492 4.44 39.54 1.77
C GLY A 492 4.00 38.31 0.99
N ARG A 493 3.21 37.44 1.63
CA ARG A 493 2.64 36.24 1.00
C ARG A 493 1.76 36.57 -0.20
N LEU A 494 0.81 37.50 -0.08
CA LEU A 494 -0.02 37.94 -1.22
C LEU A 494 0.84 38.53 -2.35
N SER A 495 1.95 39.18 -2.01
CA SER A 495 2.92 39.66 -3.01
C SER A 495 3.62 38.50 -3.73
N VAL A 496 3.98 37.41 -3.02
CA VAL A 496 4.52 36.17 -3.63
C VAL A 496 3.52 35.53 -4.57
N LYS A 497 2.24 35.41 -4.15
CA LYS A 497 1.15 34.88 -4.98
C LYS A 497 1.00 35.66 -6.30
N LYS A 498 1.22 36.98 -6.27
CA LYS A 498 1.24 37.86 -7.46
C LYS A 498 2.62 37.96 -8.16
N LEU A 499 3.58 37.10 -7.82
CA LEU A 499 4.96 37.07 -8.35
C LEU A 499 5.75 38.39 -8.16
N LYS A 500 5.38 39.22 -7.17
CA LYS A 500 6.04 40.50 -6.84
C LYS A 500 7.13 40.29 -5.78
N PHE A 501 8.18 39.55 -6.12
CA PHE A 501 9.22 39.11 -5.16
C PHE A 501 9.96 40.25 -4.44
N SER A 502 10.25 41.37 -5.12
CA SER A 502 10.91 42.53 -4.48
C SER A 502 10.03 43.17 -3.41
N GLN A 503 8.72 43.24 -3.66
CA GLN A 503 7.75 43.75 -2.69
C GLN A 503 7.60 42.78 -1.52
N ALA A 504 7.51 41.48 -1.80
CA ALA A 504 7.45 40.43 -0.78
C ALA A 504 8.66 40.50 0.16
N ARG A 505 9.88 40.65 -0.39
CA ARG A 505 11.11 40.82 0.41
C ARG A 505 10.99 41.96 1.40
N VAL A 506 10.56 43.15 0.95
CA VAL A 506 10.46 44.34 1.81
C VAL A 506 9.51 44.08 2.97
N TYR A 507 8.37 43.46 2.71
CA TYR A 507 7.41 43.12 3.75
C TYR A 507 7.95 42.08 4.73
N PHE A 508 8.60 41.01 4.26
CA PHE A 508 9.18 40.00 5.15
C PHE A 508 10.35 40.55 5.99
N GLU A 509 11.21 41.41 5.42
CA GLU A 509 12.27 42.07 6.19
C GLU A 509 11.71 43.05 7.23
N GLU A 510 10.57 43.69 6.94
CA GLU A 510 9.88 44.54 7.91
C GLU A 510 9.22 43.71 9.02
N ALA A 511 8.62 42.56 8.67
CA ALA A 511 8.10 41.63 9.65
C ALA A 511 9.19 41.12 10.59
N LEU A 512 10.36 40.76 10.05
CA LEU A 512 11.51 40.29 10.85
C LEU A 512 11.98 41.36 11.84
N ARG A 513 12.08 42.61 11.39
CA ARG A 513 12.42 43.75 12.25
C ARG A 513 11.37 44.00 13.33
N ALA A 514 10.08 43.82 13.03
CA ALA A 514 8.99 44.03 13.99
C ALA A 514 8.94 42.97 15.09
N VAL A 515 9.36 41.72 14.81
CA VAL A 515 9.49 40.65 15.81
C VAL A 515 10.68 40.89 16.75
N ALA A 516 11.69 41.64 16.30
CA ALA A 516 12.86 42.04 17.09
C ALA A 516 13.65 40.88 17.76
N GLY A 517 13.55 39.66 17.22
CA GLY A 517 14.21 38.47 17.76
C GLY A 517 13.42 37.72 18.84
N GLU A 518 12.13 38.02 19.03
CA GLU A 518 11.25 37.27 19.92
C GLU A 518 10.75 35.96 19.28
N PHE A 519 10.67 34.88 20.07
CA PHE A 519 10.22 33.55 19.62
C PHE A 519 8.89 33.10 20.24
N SER A 520 8.03 34.05 20.65
CA SER A 520 6.79 33.72 21.36
C SER A 520 5.75 32.97 20.51
N ASP A 521 5.72 33.21 19.20
CA ASP A 521 5.00 32.39 18.23
C ASP A 521 6.01 31.71 17.30
N LEU A 522 6.46 30.50 17.68
CA LEU A 522 7.47 29.76 16.92
C LEU A 522 6.99 29.44 15.50
N TYR A 523 5.72 29.12 15.31
CA TYR A 523 5.17 28.78 14.00
C TYR A 523 5.23 29.98 13.05
N PHE A 524 4.95 31.18 13.55
CA PHE A 524 5.13 32.41 12.79
C PHE A 524 6.59 32.64 12.41
N VAL A 525 7.51 32.50 13.36
CA VAL A 525 8.95 32.72 13.12
C VAL A 525 9.46 31.74 12.07
N ILE A 526 9.11 30.45 12.18
CA ILE A 526 9.47 29.43 11.17
C ILE A 526 8.92 29.83 9.80
N ALA A 527 7.63 30.19 9.72
CA ALA A 527 7.01 30.58 8.47
C ALA A 527 7.69 31.82 7.85
N LEU A 528 8.06 32.81 8.66
CA LEU A 528 8.75 34.02 8.23
C LEU A 528 10.17 33.73 7.72
N TYR A 529 10.96 32.96 8.46
CA TYR A 529 12.31 32.57 8.06
C TYR A 529 12.30 31.75 6.77
N THR A 530 11.39 30.79 6.65
CA THR A 530 11.22 29.97 5.44
C THR A 530 10.86 30.83 4.24
N ASN A 531 9.84 31.69 4.34
CA ASN A 531 9.41 32.55 3.24
C ASN A 531 10.50 33.56 2.84
N LEU A 532 11.17 34.19 3.80
CA LEU A 532 12.25 35.13 3.51
C LEU A 532 13.44 34.45 2.84
N THR A 533 13.80 33.25 3.30
CA THR A 533 14.84 32.42 2.69
C THR A 533 14.51 32.06 1.25
N VAL A 534 13.28 31.58 0.98
CA VAL A 534 12.77 31.32 -0.36
C VAL A 534 12.85 32.56 -1.25
N ILE A 535 12.53 33.75 -0.71
CA ILE A 535 12.63 34.99 -1.48
C ILE A 535 14.08 35.35 -1.82
N TYR A 536 15.03 35.15 -0.92
CA TYR A 536 16.43 35.35 -1.25
C TYR A 536 16.96 34.36 -2.29
N LEU A 537 16.52 33.11 -2.25
CA LEU A 537 16.86 32.10 -3.26
C LEU A 537 16.30 32.47 -4.64
N THR A 538 15.01 32.79 -4.71
CA THR A 538 14.33 33.18 -5.97
C THR A 538 14.93 34.45 -6.58
N GLN A 539 15.40 35.39 -5.75
CA GLN A 539 16.08 36.61 -6.20
C GLN A 539 17.60 36.43 -6.42
N LYS A 540 18.16 35.24 -6.18
CA LYS A 540 19.61 34.97 -6.24
C LYS A 540 20.47 35.91 -5.38
N ASN A 541 19.93 36.40 -4.26
CA ASN A 541 20.63 37.28 -3.33
C ASN A 541 21.51 36.46 -2.38
N LYS A 542 22.71 36.07 -2.84
CA LYS A 542 23.58 35.14 -2.11
C LYS A 542 23.96 35.66 -0.73
N GLU A 543 24.41 36.91 -0.61
CA GLU A 543 24.91 37.49 0.65
C GLU A 543 23.90 37.40 1.79
N LYS A 544 22.67 37.89 1.57
CA LYS A 544 21.61 37.81 2.59
C LYS A 544 21.12 36.38 2.82
N CYS A 545 21.16 35.54 1.79
CA CYS A 545 20.76 34.15 1.89
C CYS A 545 21.66 33.39 2.88
N ILE A 546 22.99 33.56 2.82
CA ILE A 546 23.95 32.87 3.71
C ILE A 546 23.54 32.97 5.18
N HIS A 547 23.22 34.17 5.65
CA HIS A 547 22.97 34.42 7.07
C HIS A 547 21.66 33.82 7.59
N ILE A 548 20.63 33.69 6.74
CA ILE A 548 19.31 33.22 7.16
C ILE A 548 19.06 31.75 6.83
N PHE A 549 19.75 31.23 5.82
CA PHE A 549 19.48 29.91 5.25
C PHE A 549 19.79 28.79 6.24
N ASP A 550 20.92 28.87 6.95
CA ASP A 550 21.26 27.90 7.99
C ASP A 550 20.32 27.98 9.20
N LYS A 551 19.85 29.18 9.56
CA LYS A 551 18.83 29.36 10.61
C LYS A 551 17.49 28.74 10.20
N ALA A 552 17.04 28.98 8.96
CA ALA A 552 15.81 28.39 8.43
C ALA A 552 15.89 26.86 8.34
N ALA A 553 16.99 26.31 7.81
CA ALA A 553 17.21 24.87 7.77
C ALA A 553 17.21 24.25 9.18
N SER A 554 17.85 24.92 10.14
CA SER A 554 17.89 24.50 11.54
C SER A 554 16.52 24.56 12.21
N LEU A 555 15.69 25.55 11.89
CA LEU A 555 14.31 25.63 12.38
C LEU A 555 13.43 24.51 11.84
N LEU A 556 13.46 24.26 10.52
CA LEU A 556 12.68 23.20 9.88
C LEU A 556 13.09 21.81 10.38
N MET A 557 14.40 21.59 10.52
CA MET A 557 14.94 20.33 11.06
C MET A 557 14.82 20.25 12.58
N GLY A 558 14.77 21.36 13.30
CA GLY A 558 14.81 21.37 14.77
C GLY A 558 13.43 21.33 15.43
N ILE A 559 12.41 21.93 14.83
CA ILE A 559 11.10 22.06 15.47
C ILE A 559 10.11 21.04 14.89
N PRO A 560 9.53 20.13 15.71
CA PRO A 560 8.51 19.20 15.24
C PRO A 560 7.20 19.92 14.89
N ASN A 561 6.39 19.29 14.02
CA ASN A 561 5.03 19.73 13.69
C ASN A 561 4.88 21.19 13.21
N TYR A 562 5.95 21.79 12.67
CA TYR A 562 5.84 23.13 12.11
C TYR A 562 4.82 23.18 10.96
N ILE A 563 4.27 24.37 10.71
CA ILE A 563 3.29 24.62 9.66
C ILE A 563 4.05 24.90 8.36
N CYS A 564 3.91 24.02 7.37
CA CYS A 564 4.46 24.23 6.03
C CYS A 564 3.86 25.50 5.43
N SER A 565 4.72 26.44 5.02
CA SER A 565 4.31 27.83 4.74
C SER A 565 4.61 28.32 3.33
N ALA A 566 5.49 27.63 2.59
CA ALA A 566 5.94 28.03 1.26
C ALA A 566 6.15 26.84 0.32
N ASP A 567 5.83 27.02 -0.96
CA ASP A 567 5.97 25.96 -1.98
C ASP A 567 7.43 25.52 -2.20
N LEU A 568 8.37 26.48 -2.14
CA LEU A 568 9.81 26.23 -2.33
C LEU A 568 10.55 25.88 -1.02
N GLU A 569 9.82 25.55 0.04
CA GLU A 569 10.42 25.07 1.31
C GLU A 569 11.26 23.79 1.09
N SER A 570 10.90 22.98 0.09
CA SER A 570 11.66 21.78 -0.29
C SER A 570 13.14 22.08 -0.61
N ASP A 571 13.50 23.25 -1.11
CA ASP A 571 14.90 23.58 -1.41
C ASP A 571 15.75 23.78 -0.14
N ILE A 572 15.14 24.28 0.93
CA ILE A 572 15.78 24.40 2.25
C ILE A 572 15.94 23.00 2.87
N LEU A 573 14.91 22.16 2.76
CA LEU A 573 14.96 20.78 3.24
C LEU A 573 15.96 19.90 2.46
N LYS A 574 16.10 20.08 1.14
CA LYS A 574 17.15 19.42 0.34
C LYS A 574 18.54 19.86 0.80
N TYR A 575 18.74 21.14 1.11
CA TYR A 575 20.00 21.55 1.71
C TYR A 575 20.26 20.88 3.05
N ALA A 576 19.25 20.83 3.92
CA ALA A 576 19.36 20.11 5.18
C ALA A 576 19.75 18.64 4.94
N LEU A 577 19.10 17.95 4.00
CA LEU A 577 19.45 16.59 3.59
C LEU A 577 20.89 16.50 3.05
N LYS A 578 21.36 17.47 2.26
CA LYS A 578 22.77 17.52 1.82
C LYS A 578 23.71 17.56 3.02
N ARG A 579 23.44 18.38 4.04
CA ARG A 579 24.24 18.43 5.28
C ARG A 579 24.19 17.10 6.05
N THR A 580 23.04 16.44 6.11
CA THR A 580 22.91 15.16 6.83
C THR A 580 23.64 14.02 6.11
N VAL A 581 23.65 14.02 4.77
CA VAL A 581 24.41 13.07 3.93
C VAL A 581 25.92 13.31 4.05
N LEU A 582 26.37 14.57 3.96
CA LEU A 582 27.80 14.92 4.14
C LEU A 582 28.30 14.59 5.54
N SER A 583 27.42 14.70 6.54
CA SER A 583 27.68 14.26 7.90
C SER A 583 27.29 12.79 8.15
N GLN A 584 26.89 12.00 7.16
CA GLN A 584 26.60 10.56 7.30
C GLN A 584 25.75 10.19 8.54
N SER A 585 24.86 11.08 8.97
CA SER A 585 24.05 10.87 10.18
C SER A 585 22.71 10.25 9.79
N LYS A 586 22.59 8.92 9.93
CA LYS A 586 21.38 8.17 9.54
C LYS A 586 20.10 8.71 10.17
N ARG A 587 20.13 9.12 11.45
CA ARG A 587 18.97 9.70 12.14
C ARG A 587 18.57 11.07 11.59
N ALA A 588 19.56 11.93 11.34
CA ALA A 588 19.30 13.25 10.76
C ALA A 588 18.84 13.12 9.29
N GLU A 589 19.41 12.17 8.55
CA GLU A 589 18.98 11.81 7.19
C GLU A 589 17.52 11.32 7.19
N ALA A 590 17.15 10.42 8.10
CA ALA A 590 15.78 9.92 8.23
C ALA A 590 14.80 11.07 8.50
N ARG A 591 15.15 12.00 9.39
CA ARG A 591 14.34 13.19 9.66
C ARG A 591 14.18 14.08 8.44
N ALA A 592 15.26 14.35 7.70
CA ALA A 592 15.20 15.16 6.48
C ALA A 592 14.33 14.49 5.39
N CYS A 593 14.50 13.18 5.19
CA CYS A 593 13.68 12.39 4.27
C CYS A 593 12.20 12.40 4.67
N PHE A 594 11.88 12.25 5.96
CA PHE A 594 10.52 12.34 6.46
C PHE A 594 9.90 13.72 6.18
N LEU A 595 10.61 14.81 6.48
CA LEU A 595 10.11 16.17 6.24
C LEU A 595 9.88 16.45 4.75
N LEU A 596 10.79 16.00 3.88
CA LEU A 596 10.63 16.10 2.42
C LEU A 596 9.41 15.30 1.94
N ALA A 597 9.25 14.06 2.40
CA ALA A 597 8.11 13.23 2.07
C ALA A 597 6.77 13.85 2.54
N LYS A 598 6.75 14.42 3.75
CA LYS A 598 5.60 15.12 4.33
C LYS A 598 5.26 16.37 3.53
N HIS A 599 6.27 17.18 3.17
CA HIS A 599 6.11 18.37 2.34
C HIS A 599 5.51 18.02 0.98
N TYR A 600 6.12 17.10 0.23
CA TYR A 600 5.63 16.72 -1.09
C TYR A 600 4.23 16.08 -1.05
N SER A 601 3.95 15.25 -0.04
CA SER A 601 2.61 14.68 0.16
C SER A 601 1.55 15.75 0.46
N ALA A 602 1.89 16.80 1.21
CA ALA A 602 0.97 17.92 1.48
C ALA A 602 0.63 18.70 0.19
N HIS A 603 1.57 18.80 -0.75
CA HIS A 603 1.40 19.43 -2.05
C HIS A 603 0.80 18.50 -3.13
N LYS A 604 0.38 17.28 -2.76
CA LYS A 604 -0.11 16.24 -3.69
C LYS A 604 0.91 15.84 -4.76
N GLN A 605 2.19 16.03 -4.48
CA GLN A 605 3.34 15.68 -5.31
C GLN A 605 3.86 14.29 -4.91
N HIS A 606 3.03 13.27 -5.10
CA HIS A 606 3.33 11.91 -4.64
C HIS A 606 4.52 11.27 -5.36
N HIS A 607 4.80 11.69 -6.59
CA HIS A 607 5.95 11.21 -7.36
C HIS A 607 7.28 11.69 -6.77
N GLU A 608 7.33 12.94 -6.33
CA GLU A 608 8.48 13.60 -5.73
C GLU A 608 8.71 13.15 -4.28
N ALA A 609 7.64 12.78 -3.55
CA ALA A 609 7.74 12.24 -2.20
C ALA A 609 8.41 10.86 -2.16
N LEU A 610 8.23 10.05 -3.21
CA LEU A 610 8.53 8.63 -3.20
C LEU A 610 10.00 8.28 -2.89
N PRO A 611 11.02 8.88 -3.53
CA PRO A 611 12.42 8.57 -3.20
C PRO A 611 12.78 8.81 -1.74
N PHE A 612 12.16 9.81 -1.12
CA PHE A 612 12.39 10.15 0.27
C PHE A 612 11.65 9.20 1.22
N LEU A 613 10.44 8.74 0.85
CA LEU A 613 9.73 7.68 1.58
C LEU A 613 10.49 6.34 1.52
N GLU A 614 10.99 5.97 0.34
CA GLU A 614 11.80 4.76 0.12
C GLU A 614 13.07 4.81 0.98
N ARG A 615 13.83 5.91 0.92
CA ARG A 615 15.03 6.08 1.74
C ARG A 615 14.70 6.11 3.23
N PHE A 616 13.62 6.78 3.61
CA PHE A 616 13.16 6.81 5.00
C PHE A 616 12.89 5.39 5.52
N GLN A 617 12.18 4.56 4.75
CA GLN A 617 11.92 3.16 5.12
C GLN A 617 13.20 2.33 5.24
N LEU A 618 14.15 2.51 4.33
CA LEU A 618 15.46 1.84 4.42
C LEU A 618 16.21 2.25 5.69
N LEU A 619 16.22 3.54 6.03
CA LEU A 619 16.86 4.03 7.25
C LEU A 619 16.16 3.52 8.51
N LEU A 620 14.83 3.34 8.51
CA LEU A 620 14.12 2.70 9.62
C LEU A 620 14.55 1.24 9.80
N ASN A 621 14.69 0.49 8.69
CA ASN A 621 15.14 -0.90 8.73
C ASN A 621 16.59 -0.99 9.26
N ASP A 622 17.48 -0.12 8.78
CA ASP A 622 18.89 -0.03 9.22
C ASP A 622 19.06 0.31 10.70
N LEU A 623 18.17 1.17 11.23
CA LEU A 623 18.16 1.55 12.63
C LEU A 623 17.50 0.49 13.54
N GLY A 624 16.99 -0.60 12.96
CA GLY A 624 16.30 -1.66 13.70
C GLY A 624 14.91 -1.27 14.21
N LEU A 625 14.32 -0.21 13.67
CA LEU A 625 13.03 0.34 14.12
C LEU A 625 11.84 -0.34 13.42
N GLN A 626 11.75 -1.67 13.56
CA GLN A 626 10.65 -2.48 13.02
C GLN A 626 9.38 -2.37 13.89
N ASN A 627 8.86 -1.14 14.00
CA ASN A 627 7.69 -0.79 14.80
C ASN A 627 6.46 -0.53 13.90
N SER A 628 5.32 -0.17 14.52
CA SER A 628 4.11 0.30 13.82
C SER A 628 4.38 1.39 12.77
N LEU A 629 5.39 2.25 13.00
CA LEU A 629 5.86 3.27 12.07
C LEU A 629 6.33 2.68 10.73
N SER A 630 7.07 1.57 10.76
CA SER A 630 7.54 0.88 9.54
C SER A 630 6.35 0.38 8.72
N ASN A 631 5.40 -0.31 9.36
CA ASN A 631 4.17 -0.77 8.69
C ASN A 631 3.36 0.38 8.08
N ASN A 632 3.20 1.46 8.83
CA ASN A 632 2.51 2.67 8.40
C ASN A 632 3.21 3.35 7.20
N CYS A 633 4.54 3.35 7.17
CA CYS A 633 5.32 3.86 6.06
C CYS A 633 5.19 2.97 4.80
N TYR A 634 5.21 1.65 4.94
CA TYR A 634 4.91 0.73 3.84
C TYR A 634 3.49 0.90 3.28
N PHE A 635 2.48 1.16 4.12
CA PHE A 635 1.15 1.53 3.63
C PHE A 635 1.19 2.82 2.81
N LYS A 636 1.93 3.84 3.27
CA LYS A 636 2.09 5.10 2.53
C LYS A 636 2.80 4.92 1.18
N LEU A 637 3.83 4.06 1.16
CA LEU A 637 4.50 3.63 -0.07
C LEU A 637 3.52 2.93 -1.00
N ALA A 638 2.73 1.98 -0.50
CA ALA A 638 1.73 1.25 -1.29
C ALA A 638 0.68 2.20 -1.90
N GLU A 639 0.21 3.22 -1.18
CA GLU A 639 -0.67 4.26 -1.73
C GLU A 639 0.00 5.03 -2.87
N SER A 640 1.26 5.41 -2.69
CA SER A 640 2.02 6.20 -3.66
C SER A 640 2.34 5.39 -4.93
N TYR A 641 2.64 4.10 -4.79
CA TYR A 641 2.81 3.18 -5.93
C TYR A 641 1.49 2.84 -6.62
N HIS A 642 0.37 2.80 -5.88
CA HIS A 642 -0.95 2.61 -6.46
C HIS A 642 -1.31 3.74 -7.41
N GLU A 643 -1.02 4.99 -7.02
CA GLU A 643 -1.19 6.17 -7.88
C GLU A 643 -0.28 6.13 -9.12
N LYS A 644 0.96 5.63 -8.97
CA LYS A 644 1.87 5.35 -10.10
C LYS A 644 1.45 4.17 -10.99
N CYS A 645 0.38 3.46 -10.64
CA CYS A 645 -0.07 2.25 -11.32
C CYS A 645 1.01 1.15 -11.40
N LEU A 646 1.72 0.90 -10.29
CA LEU A 646 2.72 -0.18 -10.17
C LEU A 646 2.19 -1.33 -9.28
N PRO A 647 1.23 -2.15 -9.77
CA PRO A 647 0.51 -3.12 -8.95
C PRO A 647 1.38 -4.21 -8.32
N HIS A 648 2.48 -4.64 -8.96
CA HIS A 648 3.34 -5.68 -8.40
C HIS A 648 4.09 -5.17 -7.16
N ILE A 649 4.56 -3.92 -7.22
CA ILE A 649 5.22 -3.26 -6.09
C ILE A 649 4.21 -2.99 -4.96
N VAL A 650 2.98 -2.59 -5.26
CA VAL A 650 1.93 -2.37 -4.25
C VAL A 650 1.66 -3.64 -3.45
N LEU A 651 1.45 -4.77 -4.12
CA LEU A 651 1.20 -6.06 -3.45
C LEU A 651 2.41 -6.51 -2.63
N SER A 652 3.62 -6.21 -3.12
CA SER A 652 4.86 -6.50 -2.41
C SER A 652 4.99 -5.66 -1.13
N CYS A 653 4.72 -4.35 -1.18
CA CYS A 653 4.73 -3.48 0.00
C CYS A 653 3.87 -4.04 1.13
N ILE A 654 2.67 -4.52 0.79
CA ILE A 654 1.72 -5.06 1.76
C ILE A 654 2.23 -6.38 2.36
N LYS A 655 2.85 -7.23 1.54
CA LYS A 655 3.32 -8.56 1.96
C LYS A 655 4.55 -8.48 2.87
N VAL A 656 5.46 -7.53 2.64
CA VAL A 656 6.64 -7.31 3.52
C VAL A 656 6.21 -6.99 4.96
N THR A 657 5.12 -6.23 5.13
CA THR A 657 4.60 -5.80 6.43
C THR A 657 3.87 -6.87 7.23
N SER A 658 3.97 -8.16 6.88
CA SER A 658 3.29 -9.23 7.58
C SER A 658 4.20 -9.88 8.63
N PRO A 659 4.06 -9.56 9.94
CA PRO A 659 4.71 -10.33 10.97
C PRO A 659 3.71 -11.12 11.82
N GLN A 660 4.22 -12.24 12.34
CA GLN A 660 3.63 -13.14 13.33
C GLN A 660 3.36 -12.50 14.71
N SER A 661 3.18 -11.16 14.80
CA SER A 661 2.82 -10.49 16.06
C SER A 661 2.21 -9.10 15.82
N SER A 662 0.94 -8.93 16.22
CA SER A 662 0.18 -7.67 16.41
C SER A 662 -0.23 -6.84 15.18
N SER A 663 -0.85 -7.44 14.16
CA SER A 663 -1.63 -6.67 13.16
C SER A 663 -3.01 -6.30 13.70
N THR A 664 -3.43 -5.05 13.55
CA THR A 664 -4.79 -4.63 13.89
C THR A 664 -5.80 -5.08 12.82
N LEU A 665 -7.10 -5.12 13.18
CA LEU A 665 -8.18 -5.33 12.20
C LEU A 665 -8.10 -4.31 11.06
N MET A 666 -7.86 -3.05 11.43
CA MET A 666 -7.70 -1.92 10.52
C MET A 666 -6.57 -2.13 9.51
N ASP A 667 -5.42 -2.62 9.95
CA ASP A 667 -4.31 -2.94 9.04
C ASP A 667 -4.72 -4.03 8.05
N SER A 668 -5.41 -5.07 8.52
CA SER A 668 -5.88 -6.17 7.66
C SER A 668 -6.87 -5.65 6.60
N LEU A 669 -7.80 -4.77 6.98
CA LEU A 669 -8.74 -4.13 6.04
C LEU A 669 -8.02 -3.25 5.00
N LYS A 670 -7.00 -2.47 5.40
CA LYS A 670 -6.15 -1.70 4.47
C LYS A 670 -5.47 -2.61 3.44
N ARG A 671 -4.97 -3.77 3.88
CA ARG A 671 -4.34 -4.75 2.98
C ARG A 671 -5.36 -5.31 1.99
N ILE A 672 -6.54 -5.70 2.47
CA ILE A 672 -7.64 -6.20 1.66
C ILE A 672 -8.01 -5.17 0.56
N ASP A 673 -8.16 -3.89 0.92
CA ASP A 673 -8.46 -2.79 -0.03
C ASP A 673 -7.48 -2.76 -1.20
N LEU A 674 -6.19 -2.67 -0.86
CA LEU A 674 -5.13 -2.48 -1.83
C LEU A 674 -4.97 -3.73 -2.71
N VAL A 675 -5.17 -4.94 -2.16
CA VAL A 675 -5.14 -6.18 -2.93
C VAL A 675 -6.30 -6.22 -3.93
N ILE A 676 -7.53 -5.92 -3.49
CA ILE A 676 -8.71 -5.87 -4.37
C ILE A 676 -8.51 -4.87 -5.50
N LYS A 677 -7.90 -3.71 -5.22
CA LYS A 677 -7.66 -2.65 -6.22
C LYS A 677 -6.53 -2.96 -7.20
N ASN A 678 -5.56 -3.81 -6.85
CA ASN A 678 -4.33 -3.99 -7.63
C ASN A 678 -4.12 -5.40 -8.18
N ALA A 679 -4.55 -6.46 -7.49
CA ALA A 679 -4.38 -7.83 -7.98
C ALA A 679 -5.10 -8.12 -9.31
N PRO A 680 -6.33 -7.61 -9.57
CA PRO A 680 -6.99 -7.82 -10.87
C PRO A 680 -6.26 -7.17 -12.05
N LYS A 681 -5.36 -6.21 -11.79
CA LYS A 681 -4.57 -5.55 -12.84
C LYS A 681 -3.44 -6.44 -13.37
N LEU A 682 -3.02 -7.47 -12.62
CA LEU A 682 -1.95 -8.39 -12.99
C LEU A 682 -2.38 -9.31 -14.15
N SER A 683 -3.56 -9.90 -14.04
CA SER A 683 -4.00 -11.00 -14.89
C SER A 683 -4.79 -10.56 -16.14
N GLY A 684 -4.78 -9.27 -16.52
CA GLY A 684 -5.48 -8.73 -17.69
C GLY A 684 -7.02 -8.86 -17.69
N LEU A 685 -7.58 -9.60 -16.73
CA LEU A 685 -8.99 -9.94 -16.55
C LEU A 685 -9.75 -8.76 -15.92
N ARG A 686 -9.92 -7.68 -16.70
CA ARG A 686 -10.70 -6.49 -16.33
C ARG A 686 -12.21 -6.74 -16.10
N LYS A 687 -12.72 -7.99 -16.10
CA LYS A 687 -14.18 -8.24 -16.24
C LYS A 687 -14.83 -9.27 -15.33
N LEU A 688 -14.13 -10.01 -14.47
CA LEU A 688 -14.79 -10.85 -13.46
C LEU A 688 -15.06 -10.05 -12.18
N ARG A 689 -16.11 -9.23 -12.21
CA ARG A 689 -16.47 -8.26 -11.17
C ARG A 689 -16.95 -8.88 -9.85
N GLN A 690 -17.01 -10.20 -9.73
CA GLN A 690 -17.80 -10.87 -8.67
C GLN A 690 -17.00 -11.72 -7.66
N ILE A 691 -15.70 -11.97 -7.89
CA ILE A 691 -14.92 -12.89 -7.02
C ILE A 691 -13.61 -12.22 -6.60
N PHE A 692 -13.27 -12.34 -5.32
CA PHE A 692 -12.01 -11.81 -4.79
C PHE A 692 -10.80 -12.55 -5.33
N PRO A 693 -9.67 -11.84 -5.54
CA PRO A 693 -8.41 -12.50 -5.87
C PRO A 693 -7.93 -13.37 -4.70
N SER A 694 -7.29 -14.50 -5.01
CA SER A 694 -6.77 -15.45 -4.00
C SER A 694 -5.78 -14.81 -3.03
N GLN A 695 -5.08 -13.76 -3.46
CA GLN A 695 -4.16 -12.95 -2.65
C GLN A 695 -4.83 -12.27 -1.45
N VAL A 696 -6.17 -12.16 -1.42
CA VAL A 696 -6.92 -11.57 -0.31
C VAL A 696 -7.05 -12.53 0.88
N ALA A 697 -6.99 -13.85 0.65
CA ALA A 697 -7.18 -14.89 1.66
C ALA A 697 -6.32 -14.72 2.93
N PRO A 698 -4.98 -14.54 2.85
CA PRO A 698 -4.15 -14.41 4.06
C PRO A 698 -4.56 -13.22 4.93
N TYR A 699 -4.99 -12.11 4.32
CA TYR A 699 -5.37 -10.90 5.04
C TYR A 699 -6.77 -10.99 5.65
N LEU A 700 -7.71 -11.72 5.03
CA LEU A 700 -8.99 -12.07 5.64
C LEU A 700 -8.81 -12.97 6.86
N ILE A 701 -7.91 -13.96 6.76
CA ILE A 701 -7.56 -14.83 7.88
C ILE A 701 -6.90 -14.03 9.00
N GLN A 702 -5.98 -13.13 8.66
CA GLN A 702 -5.34 -12.21 9.61
C GLN A 702 -6.37 -11.32 10.32
N ALA A 703 -7.35 -10.78 9.59
CA ALA A 703 -8.44 -10.01 10.17
C ALA A 703 -9.22 -10.83 11.22
N LEU A 704 -9.50 -12.11 10.94
CA LEU A 704 -10.18 -13.01 11.89
C LEU A 704 -9.37 -13.33 13.15
N SER A 705 -8.05 -13.16 13.13
CA SER A 705 -7.19 -13.34 14.30
C SER A 705 -7.16 -12.13 15.24
N SER A 706 -7.74 -11.00 14.81
CA SER A 706 -7.82 -9.77 15.61
C SER A 706 -9.02 -9.78 16.57
N VAL A 707 -8.99 -8.88 17.56
CA VAL A 707 -10.10 -8.72 18.52
C VAL A 707 -11.20 -7.88 17.87
N PHE A 708 -12.40 -8.45 17.74
CA PHE A 708 -13.59 -7.75 17.25
C PHE A 708 -14.35 -7.11 18.42
N THR A 709 -14.86 -5.89 18.21
CA THR A 709 -15.81 -5.26 19.13
C THR A 709 -17.24 -5.76 18.86
N ASN A 710 -18.17 -5.53 19.79
CA ASN A 710 -19.58 -5.95 19.65
C ASN A 710 -20.25 -5.36 18.39
N GLU A 711 -19.84 -4.17 17.95
CA GLU A 711 -20.36 -3.52 16.72
C GLU A 711 -19.80 -4.17 15.44
N GLU A 712 -18.66 -4.87 15.54
CA GLU A 712 -17.95 -5.50 14.43
C GLU A 712 -18.20 -7.02 14.33
N GLU A 713 -19.02 -7.61 15.22
CA GLU A 713 -19.33 -9.05 15.17
C GLU A 713 -19.93 -9.49 13.82
N GLY A 714 -20.77 -8.64 13.21
CA GLY A 714 -21.32 -8.90 11.88
C GLY A 714 -20.26 -8.91 10.77
N LEU A 715 -19.12 -8.23 10.98
CA LEU A 715 -17.98 -8.26 10.05
C LEU A 715 -17.26 -9.61 10.10
N CYS A 716 -17.15 -10.22 11.28
CA CYS A 716 -16.54 -11.55 11.43
C CYS A 716 -17.28 -12.61 10.60
N SER A 717 -18.63 -12.63 10.71
CA SER A 717 -19.48 -13.48 9.88
C SER A 717 -19.28 -13.23 8.37
N THR A 718 -19.25 -11.95 7.98
CA THR A 718 -19.01 -11.52 6.59
C THR A 718 -17.67 -12.04 6.07
N ILE A 719 -16.59 -11.94 6.86
CA ILE A 719 -15.26 -12.42 6.48
C ILE A 719 -15.23 -13.95 6.30
N TYR A 720 -15.88 -14.70 7.21
CA TYR A 720 -15.99 -16.15 7.06
C TYR A 720 -16.72 -16.56 5.77
N LEU A 721 -17.79 -15.86 5.42
CA LEU A 721 -18.53 -16.09 4.17
C LEU A 721 -17.68 -15.75 2.94
N SER A 722 -16.94 -14.64 2.96
CA SER A 722 -16.01 -14.28 1.88
C SER A 722 -14.95 -15.37 1.67
N LEU A 723 -14.38 -15.92 2.76
CA LEU A 723 -13.43 -17.04 2.69
C LEU A 723 -14.09 -18.30 2.16
N ALA A 724 -15.28 -18.68 2.65
CA ALA A 724 -15.99 -19.85 2.18
C ALA A 724 -16.26 -19.79 0.66
N LYS A 725 -16.71 -18.64 0.16
CA LYS A 725 -16.92 -18.40 -1.27
C LYS A 725 -15.63 -18.48 -2.07
N LEU A 726 -14.55 -17.89 -1.56
CA LEU A 726 -13.23 -17.94 -2.18
C LEU A 726 -12.71 -19.38 -2.30
N TYR A 727 -12.68 -20.14 -1.21
CA TYR A 727 -12.23 -21.54 -1.22
C TYR A 727 -13.13 -22.44 -2.09
N SER A 728 -14.44 -22.19 -2.09
CA SER A 728 -15.39 -22.91 -2.97
C SER A 728 -15.09 -22.68 -4.45
N HIS A 729 -14.76 -21.44 -4.84
CA HIS A 729 -14.41 -21.12 -6.23
C HIS A 729 -13.18 -21.90 -6.72
N HIS A 730 -12.20 -22.12 -5.84
CA HIS A 730 -11.00 -22.89 -6.15
C HIS A 730 -11.14 -24.40 -5.84
N LYS A 731 -12.37 -24.93 -5.75
CA LYS A 731 -12.70 -26.34 -5.53
C LYS A 731 -12.12 -26.94 -4.23
N GLN A 732 -11.71 -26.11 -3.25
CA GLN A 732 -11.24 -26.54 -1.93
C GLN A 732 -12.41 -26.65 -0.94
N TYR A 733 -13.33 -27.58 -1.20
CA TYR A 733 -14.62 -27.65 -0.51
C TYR A 733 -14.51 -27.94 1.00
N GLU A 734 -13.52 -28.73 1.43
CA GLU A 734 -13.35 -29.03 2.87
C GLU A 734 -13.08 -27.75 3.69
N LYS A 735 -12.18 -26.88 3.22
CA LYS A 735 -11.91 -25.58 3.85
C LYS A 735 -13.10 -24.63 3.75
N ALA A 736 -13.77 -24.62 2.59
CA ALA A 736 -14.98 -23.81 2.39
C ALA A 736 -16.09 -24.17 3.40
N ILE A 737 -16.33 -25.47 3.60
CA ILE A 737 -17.29 -26.00 4.59
C ILE A 737 -16.88 -25.56 6.00
N ALA A 738 -15.60 -25.69 6.37
CA ALA A 738 -15.12 -25.30 7.69
C ALA A 738 -15.35 -23.80 7.98
N TYR A 739 -15.11 -22.92 7.00
CA TYR A 739 -15.38 -21.48 7.16
C TYR A 739 -16.88 -21.16 7.15
N MET A 740 -17.68 -21.84 6.33
CA MET A 740 -19.14 -21.68 6.31
C MET A 740 -19.76 -22.08 7.66
N MET A 741 -19.30 -23.17 8.27
CA MET A 741 -19.75 -23.57 9.62
C MET A 741 -19.41 -22.51 10.67
N LYS A 742 -18.21 -21.91 10.61
CA LYS A 742 -17.84 -20.80 11.52
C LYS A 742 -18.72 -19.55 11.33
N ALA A 743 -19.15 -19.26 10.10
CA ALA A 743 -20.10 -18.19 9.83
C ALA A 743 -21.47 -18.46 10.48
N LEU A 744 -21.94 -19.71 10.45
CA LEU A 744 -23.18 -20.14 11.09
C LEU A 744 -23.11 -20.12 12.63
N ASP A 745 -21.95 -20.42 13.20
CA ASP A 745 -21.72 -20.35 14.65
C ASP A 745 -21.69 -18.90 15.19
N SER A 746 -21.48 -17.91 14.32
CA SER A 746 -21.44 -16.50 14.72
C SER A 746 -22.86 -15.97 15.01
N ALA A 747 -23.05 -15.40 16.20
CA ALA A 747 -24.36 -15.12 16.80
C ALA A 747 -25.19 -14.00 16.13
N SER A 748 -24.75 -13.45 15.00
CA SER A 748 -25.31 -12.23 14.40
C SER A 748 -26.28 -12.45 13.24
N ALA A 749 -26.50 -13.69 12.79
CA ALA A 749 -27.26 -13.95 11.56
C ALA A 749 -28.78 -13.82 11.79
N LYS A 750 -29.45 -13.01 10.96
CA LYS A 750 -30.93 -12.97 10.95
C LYS A 750 -31.50 -14.34 10.53
N PRO A 751 -32.77 -14.65 10.87
CA PRO A 751 -33.44 -15.88 10.44
C PRO A 751 -33.32 -16.17 8.94
N GLU A 752 -33.58 -15.16 8.11
CA GLU A 752 -33.50 -15.28 6.64
C GLU A 752 -32.07 -15.50 6.13
N GLU A 753 -31.08 -14.86 6.76
CA GLU A 753 -29.66 -15.02 6.43
C GLU A 753 -29.15 -16.40 6.83
N THR A 754 -29.64 -16.94 7.94
CA THR A 754 -29.31 -18.29 8.42
C THR A 754 -29.76 -19.36 7.42
N ILE A 755 -30.97 -19.23 6.84
CA ILE A 755 -31.43 -20.11 5.76
C ILE A 755 -30.50 -20.02 4.54
N ASN A 756 -30.08 -18.82 4.15
CA ASN A 756 -29.16 -18.65 3.03
C ASN A 756 -27.81 -19.37 3.25
N TYR A 757 -27.29 -19.31 4.48
CA TYR A 757 -26.05 -19.98 4.86
C TYR A 757 -26.21 -21.50 4.88
N LEU A 758 -27.32 -22.02 5.41
CA LEU A 758 -27.63 -23.45 5.40
C LEU A 758 -27.77 -24.01 3.98
N VAL A 759 -28.45 -23.27 3.10
CA VAL A 759 -28.59 -23.64 1.68
C VAL A 759 -27.22 -23.65 0.98
N SER A 760 -26.37 -22.66 1.25
CA SER A 760 -24.99 -22.63 0.74
C SER A 760 -24.12 -23.75 1.30
N LEU A 761 -24.26 -24.08 2.57
CA LEU A 761 -23.58 -25.21 3.20
C LEU A 761 -24.00 -26.54 2.58
N ALA A 762 -25.30 -26.73 2.34
CA ALA A 762 -25.81 -27.92 1.65
C ALA A 762 -25.22 -28.07 0.24
N TRP A 763 -25.13 -26.96 -0.50
CA TRP A 763 -24.47 -26.95 -1.82
C TRP A 763 -23.00 -27.34 -1.74
N LEU A 764 -22.25 -26.84 -0.76
CA LEU A 764 -20.86 -27.24 -0.55
C LEU A 764 -20.72 -28.74 -0.25
N TYR A 765 -21.62 -29.33 0.54
CA TYR A 765 -21.63 -30.78 0.79
C TYR A 765 -21.99 -31.59 -0.46
N ILE A 766 -22.89 -31.09 -1.32
CA ILE A 766 -23.17 -31.69 -2.63
C ILE A 766 -21.91 -31.72 -3.50
N LEU A 767 -21.20 -30.58 -3.60
CA LEU A 767 -19.95 -30.49 -4.36
C LEU A 767 -18.84 -31.38 -3.78
N TYR A 768 -18.80 -31.51 -2.45
CA TYR A 768 -17.90 -32.42 -1.74
C TYR A 768 -18.36 -33.89 -1.75
N LYS A 769 -19.45 -34.22 -2.47
CA LYS A 769 -20.02 -35.56 -2.64
C LYS A 769 -20.48 -36.24 -1.33
N GLN A 770 -20.83 -35.46 -0.31
CA GLN A 770 -21.43 -35.94 0.94
C GLN A 770 -22.95 -35.72 0.92
N TYR A 771 -23.63 -36.51 0.08
CA TYR A 771 -25.06 -36.33 -0.20
C TYR A 771 -25.95 -36.54 1.03
N ASP A 772 -25.64 -37.50 1.91
CA ASP A 772 -26.44 -37.77 3.11
C ASP A 772 -26.53 -36.56 4.05
N VAL A 773 -25.40 -35.88 4.23
CA VAL A 773 -25.30 -34.66 5.05
C VAL A 773 -26.06 -33.51 4.40
N ALA A 774 -25.89 -33.32 3.09
CA ALA A 774 -26.64 -32.31 2.34
C ALA A 774 -28.16 -32.54 2.43
N LEU A 775 -28.62 -33.79 2.32
CA LEU A 775 -30.02 -34.16 2.46
C LEU A 775 -30.57 -33.83 3.86
N ALA A 776 -29.79 -34.05 4.92
CA ALA A 776 -30.20 -33.71 6.28
C ALA A 776 -30.40 -32.20 6.46
N ILE A 777 -29.46 -31.40 5.95
CA ILE A 777 -29.54 -29.92 6.00
C ILE A 777 -30.72 -29.41 5.17
N LEU A 778 -30.88 -29.89 3.93
CA LEU A 778 -31.96 -29.45 3.03
C LEU A 778 -33.34 -29.81 3.58
N LYS A 779 -33.51 -31.00 4.17
CA LYS A 779 -34.77 -31.37 4.84
C LYS A 779 -35.08 -30.47 6.04
N ALA A 780 -34.07 -30.02 6.78
CA ALA A 780 -34.26 -29.06 7.86
C ALA A 780 -34.71 -27.69 7.34
N VAL A 781 -34.08 -27.19 6.27
CA VAL A 781 -34.48 -25.93 5.61
C VAL A 781 -35.91 -26.01 5.07
N LEU A 782 -36.28 -27.12 4.44
CA LEU A 782 -37.64 -27.34 3.91
C LEU A 782 -38.71 -27.45 5.01
N GLY A 783 -38.33 -27.84 6.22
CA GLY A 783 -39.23 -27.95 7.38
C GLY A 783 -39.31 -26.67 8.23
N SER A 784 -38.55 -25.63 7.89
CA SER A 784 -38.48 -24.37 8.63
C SER A 784 -39.55 -23.38 8.19
N ALA A 785 -40.14 -22.66 9.15
CA ALA A 785 -41.09 -21.58 8.94
C ALA A 785 -40.43 -20.29 8.42
N TRP A 786 -39.10 -20.17 8.53
CA TRP A 786 -38.33 -19.01 8.07
C TRP A 786 -37.98 -19.04 6.58
N SER A 787 -38.33 -20.11 5.87
CA SER A 787 -37.95 -20.30 4.46
C SER A 787 -38.91 -19.61 3.51
N SER A 788 -38.41 -18.69 2.68
CA SER A 788 -39.20 -18.04 1.63
C SER A 788 -39.53 -19.00 0.48
N PRO A 789 -40.60 -18.76 -0.31
CA PRO A 789 -40.93 -19.58 -1.47
C PRO A 789 -39.78 -19.72 -2.49
N GLN A 790 -38.97 -18.65 -2.65
CA GLN A 790 -37.79 -18.67 -3.51
C GLN A 790 -36.71 -19.62 -2.95
N GLN A 791 -36.41 -19.51 -1.65
CA GLN A 791 -35.44 -20.37 -0.97
C GLN A 791 -35.88 -21.85 -0.98
N LEU A 792 -37.18 -22.11 -0.79
CA LEU A 792 -37.75 -23.46 -0.88
C LEU A 792 -37.60 -24.04 -2.29
N GLY A 793 -37.86 -23.24 -3.34
CA GLY A 793 -37.68 -23.67 -4.73
C GLY A 793 -36.25 -24.11 -5.01
N VAL A 794 -35.26 -23.34 -4.54
CA VAL A 794 -33.83 -23.68 -4.62
C VAL A 794 -33.50 -24.94 -3.83
N ALA A 795 -33.96 -25.01 -2.57
CA ALA A 795 -33.71 -26.16 -1.70
C ALA A 795 -34.28 -27.47 -2.28
N TYR A 796 -35.48 -27.45 -2.87
CA TYR A 796 -36.06 -28.60 -3.57
C TYR A 796 -35.23 -29.03 -4.79
N ASN A 797 -34.66 -28.09 -5.54
CA ASN A 797 -33.81 -28.37 -6.69
C ASN A 797 -32.50 -29.05 -6.25
N MET A 798 -31.84 -28.52 -5.22
CA MET A 798 -30.65 -29.13 -4.61
C MET A 798 -30.95 -30.50 -3.98
N LEU A 799 -32.12 -30.64 -3.33
CA LEU A 799 -32.57 -31.90 -2.73
C LEU A 799 -32.73 -32.96 -3.82
N ALA A 800 -33.39 -32.61 -4.93
CA ALA A 800 -33.56 -33.50 -6.06
C ALA A 800 -32.23 -33.95 -6.66
N LEU A 801 -31.24 -33.05 -6.74
CA LEU A 801 -29.90 -33.37 -7.21
C LEU A 801 -29.18 -34.35 -6.27
N ALA A 802 -29.23 -34.13 -4.96
CA ALA A 802 -28.68 -35.08 -3.98
C ALA A 802 -29.40 -36.45 -4.04
N LEU A 803 -30.73 -36.46 -4.14
CA LEU A 803 -31.54 -37.69 -4.28
C LEU A 803 -31.24 -38.46 -5.56
N LYS A 804 -31.01 -37.76 -6.68
CA LYS A 804 -30.56 -38.37 -7.94
C LYS A 804 -29.25 -39.11 -7.72
N ARG A 805 -28.27 -38.49 -7.03
CA ARG A 805 -26.96 -39.08 -6.75
C ARG A 805 -27.01 -40.26 -5.78
N THR A 806 -28.07 -40.38 -4.97
CA THR A 806 -28.35 -41.56 -4.13
C THR A 806 -29.28 -42.58 -4.79
N ASN A 807 -29.55 -42.49 -6.10
CA ASN A 807 -30.43 -43.36 -6.89
C ASN A 807 -31.92 -43.36 -6.48
N SER A 808 -32.39 -42.33 -5.77
CA SER A 808 -33.81 -42.15 -5.41
C SER A 808 -34.57 -41.41 -6.51
N THR A 809 -34.66 -42.00 -7.70
CA THR A 809 -35.14 -41.32 -8.92
C THR A 809 -36.56 -40.75 -8.82
N LYS A 810 -37.48 -41.47 -8.16
CA LYS A 810 -38.87 -41.01 -7.96
C LYS A 810 -38.94 -39.75 -7.09
N GLU A 811 -38.28 -39.78 -5.94
CA GLU A 811 -38.26 -38.65 -5.00
C GLU A 811 -37.53 -37.44 -5.59
N ALA A 812 -36.49 -37.69 -6.39
CA ALA A 812 -35.80 -36.65 -7.17
C ALA A 812 -36.74 -35.98 -8.19
N ALA A 813 -37.54 -36.76 -8.92
CA ALA A 813 -38.50 -36.23 -9.88
C ALA A 813 -39.60 -35.38 -9.21
N GLU A 814 -40.15 -35.85 -8.09
CA GLU A 814 -41.13 -35.10 -7.30
C GLU A 814 -40.55 -33.78 -6.77
N SER A 815 -39.28 -33.81 -6.35
CA SER A 815 -38.59 -32.63 -5.83
C SER A 815 -38.25 -31.62 -6.94
N TYR A 816 -37.78 -32.06 -8.12
CA TYR A 816 -37.61 -31.16 -9.28
C TYR A 816 -38.92 -30.54 -9.74
N TYR A 817 -40.02 -31.29 -9.72
CA TYR A 817 -41.34 -30.77 -10.06
C TYR A 817 -41.77 -29.66 -9.09
N LYS A 818 -41.61 -29.87 -7.77
CA LYS A 818 -41.88 -28.85 -6.76
C LYS A 818 -41.00 -27.60 -6.92
N ALA A 819 -39.70 -27.80 -7.20
CA ALA A 819 -38.78 -26.71 -7.49
C ALA A 819 -39.25 -25.88 -8.70
N LEU A 820 -39.69 -26.55 -9.77
CA LEU A 820 -40.21 -25.90 -10.97
C LEU A 820 -41.46 -25.08 -10.67
N CYS A 821 -42.47 -25.66 -10.00
CA CYS A 821 -43.70 -24.94 -9.64
C CYS A 821 -43.41 -23.67 -8.82
N LEU A 822 -42.58 -23.78 -7.77
CA LEU A 822 -42.21 -22.64 -6.93
C LEU A 822 -41.43 -21.57 -7.72
N SER A 823 -40.54 -21.99 -8.63
CA SER A 823 -39.81 -21.05 -9.49
C SER A 823 -40.69 -20.37 -10.53
N GLU A 824 -41.77 -21.02 -11.00
CA GLU A 824 -42.81 -20.45 -11.87
C GLU A 824 -43.67 -19.44 -11.10
N GLU A 825 -44.13 -19.80 -9.89
CA GLU A 825 -44.92 -18.93 -9.01
C GLU A 825 -44.18 -17.67 -8.57
N THR A 826 -42.86 -17.76 -8.38
CA THR A 826 -42.00 -16.64 -7.96
C THR A 826 -41.39 -15.88 -9.14
N GLU A 827 -41.75 -16.23 -10.37
CA GLU A 827 -41.25 -15.62 -11.62
C GLU A 827 -39.71 -15.64 -11.79
N MET A 828 -39.03 -16.56 -11.09
CA MET A 828 -37.57 -16.73 -11.13
C MET A 828 -37.13 -17.53 -12.36
N THR A 829 -37.14 -16.88 -13.53
CA THR A 829 -36.85 -17.49 -14.84
C THR A 829 -35.50 -18.24 -14.91
N HIS A 830 -34.47 -17.77 -14.22
CA HIS A 830 -33.18 -18.46 -14.12
C HIS A 830 -33.30 -19.80 -13.37
N ASN A 831 -33.95 -19.79 -12.20
CA ASN A 831 -34.19 -21.00 -11.41
C ASN A 831 -35.09 -22.01 -12.15
N GLN A 832 -36.10 -21.52 -12.90
CA GLN A 832 -36.92 -22.36 -13.78
C GLN A 832 -36.06 -23.10 -14.82
N ALA A 833 -35.14 -22.38 -15.46
CA ALA A 833 -34.25 -22.94 -16.47
C ALA A 833 -33.32 -24.01 -15.89
N ILE A 834 -32.74 -23.76 -14.70
CA ILE A 834 -31.90 -24.74 -13.99
C ILE A 834 -32.71 -25.97 -13.59
N ALA A 835 -33.90 -25.78 -12.99
CA ALA A 835 -34.78 -26.88 -12.61
C ALA A 835 -35.14 -27.77 -13.80
N LEU A 836 -35.49 -27.17 -14.95
CA LEU A 836 -35.78 -27.90 -16.19
C LEU A 836 -34.55 -28.65 -16.70
N ALA A 837 -33.37 -28.04 -16.71
CA ALA A 837 -32.15 -28.70 -17.16
C ALA A 837 -31.81 -29.91 -16.27
N ASN A 838 -31.84 -29.74 -14.95
CA ASN A 838 -31.59 -30.82 -14.01
C ASN A 838 -32.64 -31.94 -14.12
N PHE A 839 -33.90 -31.58 -14.37
CA PHE A 839 -34.96 -32.56 -14.59
C PHE A 839 -34.74 -33.34 -15.90
N GLY A 840 -34.25 -32.67 -16.95
CA GLY A 840 -33.81 -33.31 -18.19
C GLY A 840 -32.66 -34.29 -17.96
N ALA A 841 -31.67 -33.91 -17.15
CA ALA A 841 -30.55 -34.76 -16.78
C ALA A 841 -30.99 -35.99 -15.95
N LEU A 842 -31.98 -35.84 -15.06
CA LEU A 842 -32.60 -36.97 -14.37
C LEU A 842 -33.33 -37.91 -15.35
N CYS A 843 -34.05 -37.35 -16.32
CA CYS A 843 -34.74 -38.15 -17.35
C CYS A 843 -33.75 -38.96 -18.20
N LEU A 844 -32.59 -38.39 -18.56
CA LEU A 844 -31.52 -39.16 -19.23
C LEU A 844 -31.01 -40.30 -18.36
N HIS A 845 -30.75 -40.01 -17.08
CA HIS A 845 -30.30 -41.03 -16.11
C HIS A 845 -31.32 -42.17 -15.95
N ALA A 846 -32.62 -41.87 -16.04
CA ALA A 846 -33.71 -42.84 -16.05
C ALA A 846 -34.02 -43.45 -17.43
N ALA A 847 -33.16 -43.24 -18.44
CA ALA A 847 -33.33 -43.68 -19.83
C ALA A 847 -34.61 -43.17 -20.55
N ALA A 848 -35.21 -42.08 -20.07
CA ALA A 848 -36.35 -41.40 -20.67
C ALA A 848 -35.90 -40.29 -21.66
N SER A 849 -35.23 -40.72 -22.74
CA SER A 849 -34.56 -39.84 -23.73
C SER A 849 -35.43 -38.71 -24.30
N LYS A 850 -36.65 -39.02 -24.76
CA LYS A 850 -37.56 -38.02 -25.34
C LYS A 850 -38.01 -36.96 -24.33
N LEU A 851 -38.18 -37.37 -23.07
CA LEU A 851 -38.58 -36.46 -22.01
C LEU A 851 -37.43 -35.56 -21.59
N ALA A 852 -36.20 -36.11 -21.58
CA ALA A 852 -35.00 -35.33 -21.36
C ALA A 852 -34.81 -34.23 -22.42
N GLU A 853 -34.94 -34.59 -23.70
CA GLU A 853 -34.86 -33.64 -24.82
C GLU A 853 -35.88 -32.51 -24.66
N HIS A 854 -37.12 -32.84 -24.31
CA HIS A 854 -38.17 -31.85 -24.07
C HIS A 854 -37.78 -30.85 -22.99
N TYR A 855 -37.28 -31.32 -21.84
CA TYR A 855 -36.88 -30.46 -20.74
C TYR A 855 -35.64 -29.61 -21.06
N PHE A 856 -34.62 -30.18 -21.72
CA PHE A 856 -33.44 -29.41 -22.14
C PHE A 856 -33.79 -28.31 -23.14
N ILE A 857 -34.62 -28.58 -24.15
CA ILE A 857 -35.06 -27.55 -25.10
C ILE A 857 -35.82 -26.43 -24.38
N ARG A 858 -36.66 -26.77 -23.39
CA ARG A 858 -37.38 -25.77 -22.58
C ARG A 858 -36.41 -24.94 -21.74
N ALA A 859 -35.37 -25.56 -21.16
CA ALA A 859 -34.31 -24.86 -20.45
C ALA A 859 -33.54 -23.90 -21.37
N VAL A 860 -33.12 -24.34 -22.56
CA VAL A 860 -32.46 -23.50 -23.58
C VAL A 860 -33.32 -22.29 -23.94
N LYS A 861 -34.63 -22.48 -24.17
CA LYS A 861 -35.55 -21.38 -24.48
C LYS A 861 -35.64 -20.33 -23.38
N LEU A 862 -35.47 -20.72 -22.11
CA LEU A 862 -35.45 -19.78 -20.99
C LEU A 862 -34.08 -19.09 -20.87
N PHE A 863 -32.98 -19.85 -20.96
CA PHE A 863 -31.64 -19.26 -20.93
C PHE A 863 -31.39 -18.26 -22.06
N CYS A 864 -31.93 -18.49 -23.27
CA CYS A 864 -31.86 -17.52 -24.37
C CYS A 864 -32.53 -16.17 -24.09
N LYS A 865 -33.45 -16.10 -23.10
CA LYS A 865 -34.12 -14.86 -22.71
C LYS A 865 -33.36 -14.10 -21.62
N LEU A 866 -32.34 -14.73 -21.04
CA LEU A 866 -31.54 -14.16 -19.96
C LEU A 866 -30.25 -13.53 -20.51
N PRO A 867 -29.71 -12.50 -19.84
CA PRO A 867 -28.41 -11.95 -20.20
C PRO A 867 -27.31 -13.00 -20.03
N VAL A 868 -26.56 -13.25 -21.11
CA VAL A 868 -25.48 -14.26 -21.17
C VAL A 868 -24.42 -14.06 -20.07
N MET A 869 -24.19 -12.82 -19.65
CA MET A 869 -23.22 -12.50 -18.59
C MET A 869 -23.59 -13.08 -17.21
N ASP A 870 -24.89 -13.28 -16.93
CA ASP A 870 -25.36 -13.71 -15.61
C ASP A 870 -25.60 -15.21 -15.54
N CYS A 871 -26.00 -15.84 -16.65
CA CYS A 871 -26.33 -17.28 -16.71
C CYS A 871 -25.40 -18.09 -17.64
N GLY A 872 -24.32 -17.50 -18.11
CA GLY A 872 -23.51 -18.04 -19.20
C GLY A 872 -22.95 -19.44 -18.93
N GLN A 873 -22.45 -19.71 -17.72
CA GLN A 873 -21.90 -21.02 -17.38
C GLN A 873 -22.95 -22.13 -17.37
N ASP A 874 -24.10 -21.89 -16.73
CA ASP A 874 -25.22 -22.84 -16.72
C ASP A 874 -25.76 -23.05 -18.14
N PHE A 875 -25.90 -21.97 -18.91
CA PHE A 875 -26.38 -22.06 -20.29
C PHE A 875 -25.44 -22.90 -21.17
N ILE A 876 -24.12 -22.67 -21.07
CA ILE A 876 -23.11 -23.50 -21.74
C ILE A 876 -23.29 -24.97 -21.36
N GLN A 877 -23.47 -25.27 -20.06
CA GLN A 877 -23.60 -26.63 -19.58
C GLN A 877 -24.84 -27.35 -20.15
N VAL A 878 -25.97 -26.64 -20.29
CA VAL A 878 -27.17 -27.19 -20.96
C VAL A 878 -26.90 -27.46 -22.45
N LEU A 879 -26.26 -26.52 -23.14
CA LEU A 879 -25.93 -26.69 -24.56
C LEU A 879 -25.00 -27.88 -24.77
N LEU A 880 -24.00 -28.07 -23.90
CA LEU A 880 -23.13 -29.25 -23.92
C LEU A 880 -23.91 -30.54 -23.65
N GLN A 881 -24.82 -30.56 -22.68
CA GLN A 881 -25.66 -31.74 -22.39
C GLN A 881 -26.57 -32.13 -23.55
N LEU A 882 -27.22 -31.14 -24.16
CA LEU A 882 -28.08 -31.34 -25.32
C LEU A 882 -27.27 -31.74 -26.56
N GLY A 883 -26.07 -31.18 -26.72
CA GLY A 883 -25.11 -31.58 -27.76
C GLY A 883 -24.70 -33.04 -27.62
N CYS A 884 -24.32 -33.47 -26.42
CA CYS A 884 -23.98 -34.87 -26.11
C CYS A 884 -25.14 -35.82 -26.41
N TYR A 885 -26.37 -35.44 -26.05
CA TYR A 885 -27.57 -36.21 -26.33
C TYR A 885 -27.75 -36.47 -27.84
N TYR A 886 -27.63 -35.44 -28.68
CA TYR A 886 -27.78 -35.58 -30.13
C TYR A 886 -26.58 -36.24 -30.81
N ALA A 887 -25.36 -35.99 -30.33
CA ALA A 887 -24.13 -36.60 -30.85
C ALA A 887 -24.10 -38.12 -30.66
N GLY A 888 -24.64 -38.61 -29.53
CA GLY A 888 -24.83 -40.03 -29.27
C GLY A 888 -25.99 -40.67 -30.04
N GLY A 889 -26.85 -39.88 -30.68
CA GLY A 889 -28.02 -40.32 -31.44
C GLY A 889 -27.83 -40.31 -32.97
N THR A 890 -28.94 -40.35 -33.70
CA THR A 890 -28.95 -40.31 -35.18
C THR A 890 -28.81 -38.90 -35.76
N GLU A 891 -28.89 -37.85 -34.94
CA GLU A 891 -28.94 -36.44 -35.35
C GLU A 891 -27.63 -35.69 -35.04
N ARG A 892 -26.49 -36.23 -35.47
CA ARG A 892 -25.16 -35.68 -35.16
C ARG A 892 -24.95 -34.22 -35.57
N GLU A 893 -25.55 -33.79 -36.68
CA GLU A 893 -25.46 -32.39 -37.13
C GLU A 893 -26.09 -31.41 -36.12
N LYS A 894 -27.19 -31.81 -35.46
CA LYS A 894 -27.78 -31.01 -34.37
C LYS A 894 -26.86 -30.99 -33.15
N GLY A 895 -26.24 -32.12 -32.81
CA GLY A 895 -25.26 -32.20 -31.72
C GLY A 895 -24.10 -31.23 -31.91
N ARG A 896 -23.53 -31.22 -33.13
CA ARG A 896 -22.49 -30.27 -33.52
C ARG A 896 -22.92 -28.81 -33.37
N PHE A 897 -24.12 -28.46 -33.84
CA PHE A 897 -24.67 -27.10 -33.69
C PHE A 897 -24.70 -26.64 -32.22
N TYR A 898 -25.15 -27.49 -31.30
CA TYR A 898 -25.18 -27.13 -29.87
C TYR A 898 -23.79 -26.97 -29.26
N TYR A 899 -22.80 -27.76 -29.68
CA TYR A 899 -21.42 -27.57 -29.24
C TYR A 899 -20.79 -26.28 -29.79
N GLU A 900 -21.02 -25.95 -31.06
CA GLU A 900 -20.59 -24.67 -31.65
C GLU A 900 -21.23 -23.48 -30.92
N TRP A 901 -22.51 -23.59 -30.57
CA TRP A 901 -23.19 -22.58 -29.78
C TRP A 901 -22.63 -22.47 -28.36
N ALA A 902 -22.38 -23.60 -27.69
CA ALA A 902 -21.74 -23.63 -26.37
C ALA A 902 -20.36 -22.95 -26.41
N PHE A 903 -19.59 -23.17 -27.48
CA PHE A 903 -18.30 -22.52 -27.69
C PHE A 903 -18.44 -21.01 -27.87
N LEU A 904 -19.39 -20.54 -28.66
CA LEU A 904 -19.65 -19.10 -28.85
C LEU A 904 -20.02 -18.41 -27.54
N VAL A 905 -20.91 -19.00 -26.75
CA VAL A 905 -21.28 -18.47 -25.43
C VAL A 905 -20.08 -18.49 -24.48
N ALA A 906 -19.25 -19.53 -24.53
CA ALA A 906 -18.01 -19.61 -23.75
C ALA A 906 -16.96 -18.55 -24.16
N MET A 907 -16.92 -18.18 -25.44
CA MET A 907 -16.10 -17.06 -25.91
C MET A 907 -16.62 -15.71 -25.42
N GLU A 908 -17.93 -15.48 -25.53
CA GLU A 908 -18.58 -14.24 -25.08
C GLU A 908 -18.40 -14.02 -23.57
N THR A 909 -18.48 -15.09 -22.79
CA THR A 909 -18.26 -15.08 -21.32
C THR A 909 -16.79 -15.19 -20.91
N SER A 910 -15.87 -15.32 -21.87
CA SER A 910 -14.43 -15.52 -21.62
C SER A 910 -14.11 -16.70 -20.69
N HIS A 911 -14.92 -17.76 -20.71
CA HIS A 911 -14.73 -18.95 -19.86
C HIS A 911 -13.88 -20.02 -20.57
N LEU A 912 -12.55 -19.97 -20.36
CA LEU A 912 -11.56 -20.83 -21.03
C LEU A 912 -11.81 -22.34 -20.86
N GLU A 913 -12.17 -22.79 -19.66
CA GLU A 913 -12.42 -24.23 -19.40
C GLU A 913 -13.58 -24.75 -20.26
N SER A 914 -14.64 -23.95 -20.39
CA SER A 914 -15.77 -24.27 -21.25
C SER A 914 -15.42 -24.20 -22.74
N GLN A 915 -14.58 -23.25 -23.15
CA GLN A 915 -14.09 -23.16 -24.53
C GLN A 915 -13.33 -24.43 -24.91
N LEU A 916 -12.41 -24.87 -24.05
CA LEU A 916 -11.63 -26.10 -24.25
C LEU A 916 -12.53 -27.34 -24.26
N LYS A 917 -13.50 -27.43 -23.34
CA LYS A 917 -14.45 -28.55 -23.28
C LYS A 917 -15.31 -28.63 -24.54
N ALA A 918 -15.85 -27.50 -25.01
CA ALA A 918 -16.64 -27.44 -26.23
C ALA A 918 -15.80 -27.81 -27.47
N ILE A 919 -14.57 -27.31 -27.58
CA ILE A 919 -13.65 -27.68 -28.67
C ILE A 919 -13.33 -29.18 -28.63
N LYS A 920 -13.01 -29.74 -27.45
CA LYS A 920 -12.72 -31.17 -27.28
C LYS A 920 -13.90 -32.03 -27.78
N LEU A 921 -15.13 -31.64 -27.48
CA LEU A 921 -16.34 -32.32 -27.93
C LEU A 921 -16.63 -32.10 -29.42
N LEU A 922 -16.25 -30.96 -30.02
CA LEU A 922 -16.34 -30.72 -31.46
C LEU A 922 -15.31 -31.51 -32.28
N CYS A 923 -14.18 -31.86 -31.68
CA CYS A 923 -13.13 -32.66 -32.30
C CYS A 923 -13.37 -34.18 -32.23
N GLN A 924 -14.36 -34.62 -31.45
CA GLN A 924 -14.83 -36.01 -31.38
C GLN A 924 -15.88 -36.27 -32.46
#